data_AF-A0A8H3WH31-F1
#
_entry.id   AF-A0A8H3WH31-F1
#
_cell.length_a   1.000
_cell.length_b   1.000
_cell.length_c   1.000
_cell.angle_alpha   90.00
_cell.angle_beta   90.00
_cell.angle_gamma   90.00
#
_symmetry.space_group_name_H-M   'P 1'
#
loop_
_entity.id
_entity.type
_entity.pdbx_description
1 polymer ?
#
loop_
_entity_poly.entity_id
_entity_poly.type
_entity_poly.pdbx_seq_one_letter_code
_entity_poly.pdbx_strand_id
1 'polypeptide(L)'
;MIVLPGKYLSAEEYAEDLLEFINTPLVQQITGGIHVNDALIYNAWEALPPEWTSWWSSLPDHRLAQQDLIDSIDESTDTTTTKVNDRKLKPIPGRPDSLTTWLENIRSLSLPRTQRVGPRISLPEILTARMKTKKIDEVSVATAYIQGVCQANNITRIIDMGSGQGYLSVSLAYLYPNLHVLAIDGSESQVAASRSCAASLGMEDRIQHLLRYIDGTGPLADEIAAWAGGEKCMLVGLHACGNLSEHMLRYFTTIPFIEFLGAVGCCYNHIVPLSDSCPNGFPISAKMRDRKLTLSATALMTGCQAPNNWEKADPSKEESVYSKRRFYRALLEKVFFDKSIELDKQDRPVWGVRKGDMASFTKFASRAMHCLGIDKSDISDAELLEYEARYGDCEGKVAILWTLSVLCCKVVESVIALDRYWFLVENGAQNVDVLPIFDYKISPRNLMLVADKGRMAGKASRKSPKPGKPSHQSNSHTLKQLTTSTVRDDPALGYKLRVLLFDLRKLARDVNSAKRLNSTTDEHYISEPYFEPEQAKLVKSAIVDVEFNYHLDPNAEHEEPVTDEPQPNDREMGGSAVSRVRGQTVDTAIRMIMDNFLEKRKSSGDARPCGPHDLAPVYLGLFGMTVADLQDQKSISRLARLGV
;
A
#
# COMPACT_ATOMS: atom_id res chain seq x y z
N MET A 1 -12.84 -15.04 22.43
CA MET A 1 -12.75 -13.93 23.39
C MET A 1 -11.34 -13.42 23.29
N ILE A 2 -11.15 -12.13 23.03
CA ILE A 2 -9.84 -11.53 22.80
C ILE A 2 -8.87 -11.82 23.96
N VAL A 3 -7.64 -12.24 23.63
CA VAL A 3 -6.56 -12.35 24.62
C VAL A 3 -6.04 -10.96 24.95
N LEU A 4 -6.40 -10.46 26.13
CA LEU A 4 -5.99 -9.15 26.64
C LEU A 4 -4.63 -9.19 27.34
N PRO A 5 -3.93 -8.05 27.49
CA PRO A 5 -2.78 -7.97 28.38
C PRO A 5 -3.17 -8.36 29.80
N GLY A 6 -2.28 -9.06 30.52
CA GLY A 6 -2.62 -9.80 31.74
C GLY A 6 -3.20 -9.00 32.91
N LYS A 7 -3.13 -7.66 32.88
CA LYS A 7 -3.75 -6.79 33.89
C LYS A 7 -5.24 -6.51 33.65
N TYR A 8 -5.77 -6.83 32.48
CA TYR A 8 -7.14 -6.53 32.07
C TYR A 8 -8.05 -7.75 32.13
N LEU A 9 -9.24 -7.57 32.69
CA LEU A 9 -10.29 -8.59 32.74
C LEU A 9 -11.42 -8.34 31.72
N SER A 10 -11.50 -7.12 31.18
CA SER A 10 -12.53 -6.73 30.21
C SER A 10 -11.94 -5.93 29.04
N ALA A 11 -12.52 -6.09 27.86
CA ALA A 11 -12.12 -5.33 26.69
C ALA A 11 -12.51 -3.85 26.82
N GLU A 12 -13.52 -3.55 27.65
CA GLU A 12 -13.97 -2.20 27.98
C GLU A 12 -12.94 -1.41 28.76
N GLU A 13 -12.46 -1.96 29.87
CA GLU A 13 -11.39 -1.36 30.71
C GLU A 13 -10.11 -1.19 29.89
N TYR A 14 -9.75 -2.22 29.12
CA TYR A 14 -8.60 -2.14 28.22
C TYR A 14 -8.72 -1.02 27.19
N ALA A 15 -9.91 -0.84 26.59
CA ALA A 15 -10.14 0.23 25.63
C ALA A 15 -10.03 1.62 26.27
N GLU A 16 -10.42 1.78 27.53
CA GLU A 16 -10.34 3.05 28.25
C GLU A 16 -8.89 3.46 28.48
N ASP A 17 -8.10 2.60 29.12
CA ASP A 17 -6.68 2.86 29.39
C ASP A 17 -5.86 3.05 28.11
N LEU A 18 -6.14 2.24 27.08
CA LEU A 18 -5.43 2.34 25.80
C LEU A 18 -5.70 3.68 25.11
N LEU A 19 -6.93 4.17 25.18
CA LEU A 19 -7.33 5.46 24.62
C LEU A 19 -6.85 6.64 25.47
N GLU A 20 -6.81 6.51 26.80
CA GLU A 20 -6.20 7.49 27.67
C GLU A 20 -4.72 7.66 27.32
N PHE A 21 -3.99 6.55 27.20
CA PHE A 21 -2.57 6.56 26.87
C PHE A 21 -2.27 7.17 25.49
N ILE A 22 -3.00 6.77 24.43
CA ILE A 22 -2.74 7.27 23.07
C ILE A 22 -3.03 8.79 22.95
N ASN A 23 -3.93 9.31 23.79
CA ASN A 23 -4.30 10.72 23.82
C ASN A 23 -3.42 11.57 24.75
N THR A 24 -2.42 10.98 25.42
CA THR A 24 -1.47 11.76 26.21
C THR A 24 -0.68 12.72 25.32
N PRO A 25 -0.36 13.94 25.79
CA PRO A 25 0.38 14.93 24.99
C PRO A 25 1.70 14.39 24.42
N LEU A 26 2.42 13.60 25.22
CA LEU A 26 3.67 12.99 24.80
C LEU A 26 3.48 12.00 23.63
N VAL A 27 2.49 11.11 23.72
CA VAL A 27 2.22 10.15 22.64
C VAL A 27 1.76 10.86 21.38
N GLN A 28 0.88 11.86 21.50
CA GLN A 28 0.46 12.68 20.37
C GLN A 28 1.65 13.40 19.71
N GLN A 29 2.56 13.97 20.51
CA GLN A 29 3.77 14.63 20.03
C GLN A 29 4.66 13.68 19.22
N ILE A 30 5.07 12.55 19.79
CA ILE A 30 6.01 11.61 19.15
C ILE A 30 5.37 10.79 18.02
N THR A 31 4.04 10.70 17.97
CA THR A 31 3.30 9.98 16.92
C THR A 31 2.60 10.92 15.95
N GLY A 32 2.97 12.19 15.86
CA GLY A 32 2.47 13.07 14.79
C GLY A 32 2.37 14.56 15.10
N GLY A 33 2.51 14.97 16.36
CA GLY A 33 2.54 16.40 16.72
C GLY A 33 3.78 17.11 16.19
N ILE A 34 4.95 16.46 16.27
CA ILE A 34 6.16 16.90 15.54
C ILE A 34 6.70 15.69 14.78
N HIS A 35 6.70 15.76 13.45
CA HIS A 35 7.31 14.72 12.64
C HIS A 35 8.83 14.71 12.90
N VAL A 36 9.46 13.54 12.97
CA VAL A 36 10.91 13.45 13.29
C VAL A 36 11.81 14.21 12.32
N ASN A 37 11.39 14.34 11.07
CA ASN A 37 12.10 15.16 10.08
C ASN A 37 12.06 16.67 10.42
N ASP A 38 11.07 17.11 11.18
CA ASP A 38 10.91 18.51 11.58
C ASP A 38 11.52 18.77 12.97
N ALA A 39 12.25 17.79 13.53
CA ALA A 39 12.79 17.84 14.88
C ALA A 39 13.67 19.08 15.13
N LEU A 40 14.45 19.47 14.14
CA LEU A 40 15.35 20.63 14.19
C LEU A 40 14.65 21.97 13.91
N ILE A 41 13.40 21.93 13.41
CA ILE A 41 12.58 23.12 13.12
C ILE A 41 11.81 23.54 14.38
N TYR A 42 11.17 22.56 15.02
CA TYR A 42 10.24 22.80 16.14
C TYR A 42 10.81 22.43 17.50
N ASN A 43 12.13 22.31 17.63
CA ASN A 43 12.82 21.98 18.90
C ASN A 43 12.19 20.76 19.58
N ALA A 44 12.00 19.69 18.81
CA ALA A 44 11.28 18.49 19.28
C ALA A 44 11.97 17.83 20.48
N TRP A 45 13.29 17.99 20.59
CA TRP A 45 14.09 17.49 21.70
C TRP A 45 13.73 18.23 23.00
N GLU A 46 13.68 19.56 22.96
CA GLU A 46 13.38 20.42 24.09
C GLU A 46 11.92 20.29 24.56
N ALA A 47 11.04 19.78 23.69
CA ALA A 47 9.65 19.49 24.03
C ALA A 47 9.46 18.13 24.75
N LEU A 48 10.51 17.32 24.93
CA LEU A 48 10.46 16.12 25.76
C LEU A 48 10.66 16.45 27.25
N PRO A 49 10.27 15.54 28.18
CA PRO A 49 10.57 15.73 29.59
C PRO A 49 12.06 16.03 29.85
N PRO A 50 12.41 17.15 30.52
CA PRO A 50 13.80 17.56 30.69
C PRO A 50 14.68 16.53 31.39
N GLU A 51 14.11 15.74 32.30
CA GLU A 51 14.82 14.68 32.99
C GLU A 51 15.19 13.51 32.05
N TRP A 52 14.44 13.27 30.98
CA TRP A 52 14.78 12.27 29.98
C TRP A 52 15.92 12.73 29.10
N THR A 53 15.83 13.96 28.58
CA THR A 53 16.85 14.53 27.70
C THR A 53 18.17 14.74 28.43
N SER A 54 18.13 15.21 29.68
CA SER A 54 19.33 15.34 30.52
C SER A 54 20.00 13.99 30.76
N TRP A 55 19.22 12.95 31.03
CA TRP A 55 19.75 11.60 31.21
C TRP A 55 20.36 11.05 29.92
N TRP A 56 19.67 11.13 28.78
CA TRP A 56 20.23 10.66 27.51
C TRP A 56 21.49 11.43 27.09
N SER A 57 21.54 12.74 27.34
CA SER A 57 22.74 13.55 27.09
C SER A 57 23.91 13.21 28.03
N SER A 58 23.67 12.53 29.15
CA SER A 58 24.73 12.05 30.04
C SER A 58 25.37 10.74 29.57
N LEU A 59 24.73 10.03 28.63
CA LEU A 59 25.25 8.79 28.09
C LEU A 59 26.39 9.06 27.10
N PRO A 60 27.45 8.23 27.08
CA PRO A 60 28.59 8.43 26.19
C PRO A 60 28.24 8.17 24.70
N ASP A 61 27.12 7.51 24.45
CA ASP A 61 26.66 7.12 23.11
C ASP A 61 25.13 7.00 23.09
N HIS A 62 24.48 7.69 22.15
CA HIS A 62 23.02 7.69 22.00
C HIS A 62 22.46 6.29 21.69
N ARG A 63 23.27 5.39 21.10
CA ARG A 63 22.86 4.02 20.78
C ARG A 63 22.54 3.20 22.03
N LEU A 64 23.16 3.55 23.17
CA LEU A 64 22.83 2.96 24.48
C LEU A 64 21.40 3.34 24.92
N ALA A 65 21.00 4.58 24.70
CA ALA A 65 19.63 5.03 24.96
C ALA A 65 18.64 4.27 24.09
N GLN A 66 18.92 4.14 22.78
CA GLN A 66 18.04 3.41 21.87
C GLN A 66 17.89 1.95 22.28
N GLN A 67 18.98 1.28 22.68
CA GLN A 67 18.94 -0.09 23.16
C GLN A 67 18.12 -0.23 24.45
N ASP A 68 18.32 0.63 25.46
CA ASP A 68 17.53 0.60 26.71
C ASP A 68 16.03 0.78 26.44
N LEU A 69 15.69 1.71 25.54
CA LEU A 69 14.31 1.96 25.12
C LEU A 69 13.67 0.75 24.46
N ILE A 70 14.36 0.11 23.52
CA ILE A 70 13.86 -1.05 22.77
C ILE A 70 13.74 -2.28 23.69
N ASP A 71 14.77 -2.57 24.48
CA ASP A 71 14.79 -3.71 25.41
C ASP A 71 13.69 -3.59 26.49
N SER A 72 13.34 -2.36 26.88
CA SER A 72 12.30 -2.13 27.91
C SER A 72 10.88 -2.49 27.46
N ILE A 73 10.62 -2.57 26.15
CA ILE A 73 9.30 -2.93 25.59
C ILE A 73 9.26 -4.36 25.02
N ASP A 74 10.29 -5.16 25.26
CA ASP A 74 10.29 -6.59 24.95
C ASP A 74 9.26 -7.33 25.81
N GLU A 75 8.59 -8.31 25.20
CA GLU A 75 7.76 -9.27 25.94
C GLU A 75 8.68 -10.31 26.58
N SER A 76 8.52 -10.56 27.87
CA SER A 76 9.23 -11.65 28.54
C SER A 76 8.77 -12.99 27.96
N THR A 77 9.65 -13.70 27.25
CA THR A 77 9.33 -14.93 26.52
C THR A 77 9.11 -16.18 27.39
N ASP A 78 8.88 -16.06 28.70
CA ASP A 78 8.88 -17.20 29.63
C ASP A 78 7.49 -17.49 30.20
N THR A 79 6.74 -18.39 29.55
CA THR A 79 5.61 -19.11 30.17
C THR A 79 5.72 -20.64 30.06
N THR A 80 6.76 -21.19 29.43
CA THR A 80 6.86 -22.66 29.19
C THR A 80 8.15 -23.32 29.64
N THR A 81 9.08 -22.61 30.29
CA THR A 81 10.25 -23.23 30.90
C THR A 81 10.38 -22.86 32.37
N THR A 82 10.34 -23.86 33.26
CA THR A 82 10.64 -23.78 34.72
C THR A 82 12.11 -23.41 35.03
N LYS A 83 12.80 -22.76 34.09
CA LYS A 83 14.08 -22.09 34.29
C LYS A 83 13.85 -20.63 33.98
N VAL A 84 13.50 -19.88 35.03
CA VAL A 84 13.42 -18.42 35.02
C VAL A 84 14.77 -17.89 34.51
N ASN A 85 14.88 -17.60 33.22
CA ASN A 85 15.98 -16.80 32.72
C ASN A 85 15.57 -15.35 32.93
N ASP A 86 15.68 -14.92 34.19
CA ASP A 86 15.41 -13.59 34.72
C ASP A 86 16.42 -12.55 34.21
N ARG A 87 16.75 -12.58 32.91
CA ARG A 87 17.44 -11.47 32.25
C ARG A 87 16.40 -10.45 31.80
N LYS A 88 15.60 -9.94 32.74
CA LYS A 88 15.15 -8.54 32.62
C LYS A 88 16.43 -7.73 32.59
N LEU A 89 16.81 -7.24 31.40
CA LEU A 89 17.93 -6.31 31.27
C LEU A 89 17.67 -5.18 32.25
N LYS A 90 18.57 -5.04 33.24
CA LYS A 90 18.43 -3.99 34.23
C LYS A 90 18.51 -2.65 33.50
N PRO A 91 17.61 -1.71 33.80
CA PRO A 91 17.70 -0.36 33.29
C PRO A 91 19.11 0.20 33.45
N ILE A 92 19.55 0.99 32.47
CA ILE A 92 20.81 1.72 32.62
C ILE A 92 20.72 2.61 33.88
N PRO A 93 21.78 2.67 34.73
CA PRO A 93 21.77 3.47 35.94
C PRO A 93 21.41 4.95 35.69
N GLY A 94 20.66 5.54 36.63
CA GLY A 94 20.23 6.94 36.54
C GLY A 94 19.03 7.19 35.64
N ARG A 95 18.40 6.14 35.08
CA ARG A 95 17.17 6.28 34.29
C ARG A 95 16.03 6.92 35.10
N PRO A 96 15.36 7.96 34.59
CA PRO A 96 14.23 8.58 35.26
C PRO A 96 13.05 7.63 35.51
N ASP A 97 12.39 7.78 36.66
CA ASP A 97 11.21 6.97 37.03
C ASP A 97 10.02 7.23 36.08
N SER A 98 9.86 8.48 35.62
CA SER A 98 8.84 8.85 34.64
C SER A 98 9.03 8.11 33.31
N LEU A 99 10.27 7.93 32.86
CA LEU A 99 10.58 7.15 31.64
C LEU A 99 10.30 5.67 31.85
N THR A 100 10.71 5.13 33.01
CA THR A 100 10.42 3.74 33.36
C THR A 100 8.92 3.46 33.35
N THR A 101 8.13 4.32 34.00
CA THR A 101 6.66 4.22 34.06
C THR A 101 6.05 4.28 32.67
N TRP A 102 6.53 5.19 31.81
CA TRP A 102 6.02 5.34 30.45
C TRP A 102 6.31 4.10 29.58
N LEU A 103 7.51 3.52 29.68
CA LEU A 103 7.87 2.28 28.98
C LEU A 103 7.06 1.08 29.48
N GLU A 104 6.78 1.00 30.78
CA GLU A 104 5.91 -0.02 31.37
C GLU A 104 4.46 0.11 30.88
N ASN A 105 3.97 1.34 30.69
CA ASN A 105 2.67 1.58 30.07
C ASN A 105 2.64 1.07 28.63
N ILE A 106 3.62 1.39 27.79
CA ILE A 106 3.71 0.87 26.41
C ILE A 106 3.66 -0.66 26.40
N ARG A 107 4.47 -1.30 27.25
CA ARG A 107 4.54 -2.76 27.33
C ARG A 107 3.21 -3.37 27.80
N SER A 108 2.60 -2.80 28.85
CA SER A 108 1.37 -3.35 29.45
C SER A 108 0.09 -3.07 28.65
N LEU A 109 0.11 -2.07 27.77
CA LEU A 109 -0.99 -1.73 26.86
C LEU A 109 -0.87 -2.35 25.48
N SER A 110 0.26 -2.98 25.16
CA SER A 110 0.42 -3.68 23.88
C SER A 110 -0.28 -5.04 23.95
N LEU A 111 -1.12 -5.36 22.97
CA LEU A 111 -1.63 -6.73 22.80
C LEU A 111 -0.45 -7.72 22.74
N PRO A 112 -0.59 -8.96 23.23
CA PRO A 112 0.49 -9.94 23.17
C PRO A 112 0.95 -10.23 21.73
N ARG A 113 2.27 -10.25 21.51
CA ARG A 113 2.92 -10.62 20.24
C ARG A 113 3.60 -11.98 20.31
N THR A 114 3.69 -12.58 21.50
CA THR A 114 4.16 -13.96 21.66
C THR A 114 3.28 -14.90 20.84
N GLN A 115 3.90 -15.64 19.92
CA GLN A 115 3.17 -16.53 19.00
C GLN A 115 2.32 -17.53 19.79
N ARG A 116 1.02 -17.57 19.49
CA ARG A 116 0.14 -18.61 19.98
C ARG A 116 0.49 -19.90 19.25
N VAL A 117 0.90 -20.92 20.00
CA VAL A 117 1.21 -22.24 19.45
C VAL A 117 -0.02 -22.74 18.68
N GLY A 118 0.21 -23.12 17.43
CA GLY A 118 -0.83 -23.50 16.49
C GLY A 118 -0.34 -24.50 15.46
N PRO A 119 -1.24 -24.97 14.58
CA PRO A 119 -0.90 -25.94 13.56
C PRO A 119 0.07 -25.32 12.55
N ARG A 120 0.99 -26.15 12.04
CA ARG A 120 1.96 -25.79 11.01
C ARG A 120 2.09 -26.94 10.02
N ILE A 121 2.22 -26.61 8.74
CA ILE A 121 2.47 -27.61 7.69
C ILE A 121 3.79 -27.33 6.95
N SER A 122 4.56 -28.36 6.65
CA SER A 122 5.72 -28.22 5.76
C SER A 122 5.23 -28.03 4.34
N LEU A 123 5.57 -26.90 3.71
CA LEU A 123 5.22 -26.64 2.32
C LEU A 123 6.16 -27.43 1.39
N PRO A 124 5.64 -28.14 0.38
CA PRO A 124 6.46 -28.79 -0.65
C PRO A 124 7.33 -27.79 -1.42
N GLU A 125 8.48 -28.25 -1.89
CA GLU A 125 9.48 -27.40 -2.58
C GLU A 125 8.88 -26.62 -3.77
N ILE A 126 7.97 -27.26 -4.50
CA ILE A 126 7.27 -26.67 -5.65
C ILE A 126 6.48 -25.41 -5.28
N LEU A 127 5.97 -25.31 -4.05
CA LEU A 127 5.29 -24.11 -3.54
C LEU A 127 6.31 -23.08 -3.01
N THR A 128 7.40 -23.53 -2.41
CA THR A 128 8.37 -22.63 -1.75
C THR A 128 9.38 -21.99 -2.70
N ALA A 129 9.58 -22.54 -3.90
CA ALA A 129 10.65 -22.14 -4.83
C ALA A 129 10.69 -20.63 -5.15
N ARG A 130 9.55 -19.93 -5.08
CA ARG A 130 9.42 -18.49 -5.35
C ARG A 130 9.23 -17.64 -4.09
N MET A 131 9.22 -18.26 -2.91
CA MET A 131 8.95 -17.60 -1.64
C MET A 131 10.24 -17.34 -0.86
N LYS A 132 10.34 -16.17 -0.22
CA LYS A 132 11.39 -15.91 0.79
C LYS A 132 11.04 -16.62 2.10
N THR A 133 12.04 -16.83 2.98
CA THR A 133 11.87 -17.50 4.29
C THR A 133 10.67 -17.00 5.09
N LYS A 134 10.50 -15.67 5.22
CA LYS A 134 9.34 -15.06 5.88
C LYS A 134 8.02 -15.51 5.25
N LYS A 135 7.93 -15.48 3.92
CA LYS A 135 6.71 -15.82 3.18
C LYS A 135 6.36 -17.30 3.35
N ILE A 136 7.37 -18.17 3.35
CA ILE A 136 7.20 -19.61 3.62
C ILE A 136 6.61 -19.83 5.00
N ASP A 137 7.14 -19.15 6.02
CA ASP A 137 6.66 -19.25 7.41
C ASP A 137 5.20 -18.80 7.55
N GLU A 138 4.85 -17.63 7.01
CA GLU A 138 3.48 -17.10 7.04
C GLU A 138 2.49 -18.03 6.36
N VAL A 139 2.80 -18.52 5.16
CA VAL A 139 1.91 -19.41 4.39
C VAL A 139 1.79 -20.78 5.06
N SER A 140 2.89 -21.31 5.60
CA SER A 140 2.92 -22.58 6.34
C SER A 140 1.98 -22.56 7.55
N VAL A 141 1.98 -21.48 8.33
CA VAL A 141 1.10 -21.36 9.50
C VAL A 141 -0.33 -21.03 9.07
N ALA A 142 -0.53 -20.07 8.17
CA ALA A 142 -1.86 -19.63 7.76
C ALA A 142 -2.65 -20.74 7.08
N THR A 143 -2.04 -21.51 6.17
CA THR A 143 -2.73 -22.62 5.48
C THR A 143 -3.18 -23.71 6.44
N ALA A 144 -2.35 -24.06 7.43
CA ALA A 144 -2.67 -25.06 8.44
C ALA A 144 -3.79 -24.58 9.38
N TYR A 145 -3.76 -23.31 9.80
CA TYR A 145 -4.82 -22.70 10.60
C TYR A 145 -6.16 -22.68 9.84
N ILE A 146 -6.15 -22.14 8.61
CA ILE A 146 -7.36 -22.01 7.77
C ILE A 146 -7.98 -23.38 7.52
N GLN A 147 -7.15 -24.39 7.19
CA GLN A 147 -7.67 -25.75 7.00
C GLN A 147 -8.33 -26.30 8.27
N GLY A 148 -7.74 -26.07 9.45
CA GLY A 148 -8.33 -26.50 10.71
C GLY A 148 -9.73 -25.90 10.93
N VAL A 149 -9.89 -24.60 10.65
CA VAL A 149 -11.20 -23.93 10.71
C VAL A 149 -12.16 -24.51 9.67
N CYS A 150 -11.70 -24.71 8.43
CA CYS A 150 -12.53 -25.25 7.36
C CYS A 150 -13.02 -26.68 7.66
N GLN A 151 -12.14 -27.56 8.15
CA GLN A 151 -12.48 -28.93 8.53
C GLN A 151 -13.46 -28.98 9.70
N ALA A 152 -13.23 -28.19 10.75
CA ALA A 152 -14.11 -28.17 11.93
C ALA A 152 -15.53 -27.69 11.61
N ASN A 153 -15.69 -26.91 10.53
CA ASN A 153 -16.95 -26.23 10.20
C ASN A 153 -17.57 -26.67 8.87
N ASN A 154 -17.02 -27.71 8.22
CA ASN A 154 -17.46 -28.21 6.92
C ASN A 154 -17.49 -27.11 5.83
N ILE A 155 -16.41 -26.33 5.72
CA ILE A 155 -16.24 -25.28 4.72
C ILE A 155 -15.28 -25.77 3.63
N THR A 156 -15.72 -25.62 2.39
CA THR A 156 -14.99 -25.99 1.17
C THR A 156 -14.64 -24.78 0.30
N ARG A 157 -15.22 -23.62 0.59
CA ARG A 157 -15.07 -22.37 -0.19
C ARG A 157 -14.30 -21.34 0.62
N ILE A 158 -13.21 -20.82 0.05
CA ILE A 158 -12.40 -19.77 0.65
C ILE A 158 -12.36 -18.56 -0.26
N ILE A 159 -12.57 -17.37 0.31
CA ILE A 159 -12.41 -16.10 -0.40
C ILE A 159 -11.13 -15.47 0.14
N ASP A 160 -10.11 -15.29 -0.72
CA ASP A 160 -8.84 -14.65 -0.36
C ASP A 160 -8.81 -13.22 -0.92
N MET A 161 -8.98 -12.24 -0.05
CA MET A 161 -9.04 -10.82 -0.39
C MET A 161 -7.66 -10.16 -0.25
N GLY A 162 -7.18 -9.54 -1.32
CA GLY A 162 -5.80 -9.06 -1.42
C GLY A 162 -4.82 -10.21 -1.62
N SER A 163 -5.19 -11.15 -2.49
CA SER A 163 -4.48 -12.42 -2.70
C SER A 163 -3.04 -12.24 -3.24
N GLY A 164 -2.72 -11.07 -3.81
CA GLY A 164 -1.41 -10.76 -4.36
C GLY A 164 -0.99 -11.80 -5.40
N GLN A 165 0.25 -12.29 -5.30
CA GLN A 165 0.77 -13.35 -6.18
C GLN A 165 0.18 -14.74 -5.90
N GLY A 166 -0.81 -14.86 -5.01
CA GLY A 166 -1.53 -16.10 -4.78
C GLY A 166 -0.81 -17.11 -3.91
N TYR A 167 0.25 -16.75 -3.18
CA TYR A 167 1.00 -17.70 -2.35
C TYR A 167 0.10 -18.48 -1.36
N LEU A 168 -0.85 -17.79 -0.72
CA LEU A 168 -1.83 -18.42 0.16
C LEU A 168 -2.86 -19.22 -0.65
N SER A 169 -3.54 -18.57 -1.59
CA SER A 169 -4.57 -19.17 -2.45
C SER A 169 -4.11 -20.46 -3.14
N VAL A 170 -2.94 -20.43 -3.79
CA VAL A 170 -2.36 -21.57 -4.50
C VAL A 170 -1.97 -22.68 -3.53
N SER A 171 -1.42 -22.33 -2.36
CA SER A 171 -1.06 -23.34 -1.35
C SER A 171 -2.30 -24.03 -0.77
N LEU A 172 -3.37 -23.27 -0.48
CA LEU A 172 -4.63 -23.82 0.03
C LEU A 172 -5.25 -24.80 -0.97
N ALA A 173 -5.35 -24.42 -2.24
CA ALA A 173 -5.81 -25.33 -3.28
C ALA A 173 -4.86 -26.53 -3.36
N TYR A 174 -3.57 -26.33 -3.63
CA TYR A 174 -2.63 -27.44 -3.86
C TYR A 174 -2.63 -28.49 -2.73
N LEU A 175 -2.60 -28.06 -1.46
CA LEU A 175 -2.50 -28.95 -0.31
C LEU A 175 -3.80 -29.66 0.03
N TYR A 176 -4.96 -29.06 -0.28
CA TYR A 176 -6.26 -29.55 0.18
C TYR A 176 -7.23 -29.71 -0.99
N PRO A 177 -7.36 -30.94 -1.54
CA PRO A 177 -8.18 -31.22 -2.73
C PRO A 177 -9.65 -30.79 -2.64
N ASN A 178 -10.22 -30.75 -1.44
CA ASN A 178 -11.62 -30.40 -1.19
C ASN A 178 -11.86 -28.88 -1.16
N LEU A 179 -10.81 -28.06 -1.10
CA LEU A 179 -10.93 -26.61 -1.04
C LEU A 179 -10.94 -25.99 -2.44
N HIS A 180 -11.84 -25.02 -2.61
CA HIS A 180 -11.91 -24.13 -3.76
C HIS A 180 -11.70 -22.70 -3.29
N VAL A 181 -10.89 -21.94 -4.03
CA VAL A 181 -10.47 -20.60 -3.63
C VAL A 181 -10.90 -19.56 -4.66
N LEU A 182 -11.51 -18.47 -4.19
CA LEU A 182 -11.71 -17.24 -4.95
C LEU A 182 -10.61 -16.25 -4.55
N ALA A 183 -9.62 -16.07 -5.42
CA ALA A 183 -8.50 -15.15 -5.21
C ALA A 183 -8.84 -13.78 -5.82
N ILE A 184 -8.97 -12.75 -4.99
CA ILE A 184 -9.36 -11.40 -5.41
C ILE A 184 -8.19 -10.46 -5.20
N ASP A 185 -7.82 -9.70 -6.23
CA ASP A 185 -6.82 -8.64 -6.13
C ASP A 185 -7.09 -7.55 -7.18
N GLY A 186 -6.72 -6.31 -6.87
CA GLY A 186 -6.91 -5.16 -7.77
C GLY A 186 -5.76 -4.97 -8.77
N SER A 187 -4.64 -5.67 -8.59
CA SER A 187 -3.48 -5.56 -9.48
C SER A 187 -3.46 -6.68 -10.52
N GLU A 188 -3.54 -6.31 -11.79
CA GLU A 188 -3.45 -7.26 -12.90
C GLU A 188 -2.16 -8.07 -12.87
N SER A 189 -1.02 -7.42 -12.60
CA SER A 189 0.27 -8.10 -12.50
C SER A 189 0.31 -9.18 -11.42
N GLN A 190 -0.37 -8.95 -10.28
CA GLN A 190 -0.43 -9.89 -9.16
C GLN A 190 -1.36 -11.05 -9.50
N VAL A 191 -2.53 -10.76 -10.07
CA VAL A 191 -3.49 -11.76 -10.55
C VAL A 191 -2.88 -12.63 -11.65
N ALA A 192 -2.19 -12.04 -12.61
CA ALA A 192 -1.51 -12.76 -13.69
C ALA A 192 -0.42 -13.70 -13.15
N ALA A 193 0.39 -13.23 -12.19
CA ALA A 193 1.38 -14.08 -11.52
C ALA A 193 0.74 -15.26 -10.78
N SER A 194 -0.37 -15.02 -10.07
CA SER A 194 -1.15 -16.04 -9.37
C SER A 194 -1.76 -17.07 -10.33
N ARG A 195 -2.37 -16.61 -11.43
CA ARG A 195 -2.93 -17.47 -12.50
C ARG A 195 -1.87 -18.36 -13.12
N SER A 196 -0.73 -17.77 -13.49
CA SER A 196 0.39 -18.51 -14.08
C SER A 196 0.92 -19.59 -13.13
N CYS A 197 1.03 -19.28 -11.82
CA CYS A 197 1.43 -20.26 -10.83
C CYS A 197 0.39 -21.38 -10.68
N ALA A 198 -0.90 -21.03 -10.58
CA ALA A 198 -1.99 -22.01 -10.48
C ALA A 198 -2.00 -22.96 -11.69
N ALA A 199 -1.85 -22.42 -12.90
CA ALA A 199 -1.82 -23.19 -14.13
C ALA A 199 -0.62 -24.14 -14.21
N SER A 200 0.56 -23.69 -13.79
CA SER A 200 1.75 -24.56 -13.74
C SER A 200 1.60 -25.76 -12.79
N LEU A 201 0.60 -25.72 -11.89
CA LEU A 201 0.31 -26.75 -10.91
C LEU A 201 -0.99 -27.52 -11.21
N GLY A 202 -1.69 -27.23 -12.31
CA GLY A 202 -2.97 -27.87 -12.66
C GLY A 202 -4.13 -27.50 -11.73
N MET A 203 -4.13 -26.27 -11.18
CA MET A 203 -5.08 -25.81 -10.16
C MET A 203 -6.22 -24.94 -10.72
N GLU A 204 -6.37 -24.85 -12.04
CA GLU A 204 -7.31 -23.96 -12.72
C GLU A 204 -8.78 -24.24 -12.35
N ASP A 205 -9.13 -25.50 -12.10
CA ASP A 205 -10.50 -25.88 -11.72
C ASP A 205 -10.80 -25.58 -10.24
N ARG A 206 -9.79 -25.26 -9.43
CA ARG A 206 -9.89 -25.12 -7.98
C ARG A 206 -9.62 -23.70 -7.48
N ILE A 207 -9.05 -22.84 -8.32
CA ILE A 207 -8.81 -21.45 -8.01
C ILE A 207 -9.43 -20.58 -9.10
N GLN A 208 -10.37 -19.73 -8.72
CA GLN A 208 -10.88 -18.68 -9.58
C GLN A 208 -10.24 -17.35 -9.19
N HIS A 209 -9.73 -16.61 -10.17
CA HIS A 209 -9.12 -15.30 -9.95
C HIS A 209 -10.01 -14.18 -10.45
N LEU A 210 -10.27 -13.21 -9.58
CA LEU A 210 -11.10 -12.05 -9.87
C LEU A 210 -10.27 -10.76 -9.77
N LEU A 211 -10.17 -10.03 -10.89
CA LEU A 211 -9.49 -8.73 -10.96
C LEU A 211 -10.47 -7.62 -10.56
N ARG A 212 -10.44 -7.26 -9.28
CA ARG A 212 -11.33 -6.25 -8.68
C ARG A 212 -10.62 -5.51 -7.56
N TYR A 213 -10.81 -4.20 -7.49
CA TYR A 213 -10.55 -3.45 -6.28
C TYR A 213 -11.59 -3.81 -5.22
N ILE A 214 -11.13 -4.01 -4.00
CA ILE A 214 -11.97 -4.38 -2.87
C ILE A 214 -12.31 -3.09 -2.15
N ASP A 215 -13.53 -2.62 -2.33
CA ASP A 215 -14.00 -1.29 -1.92
C ASP A 215 -15.26 -1.34 -1.03
N GLY A 216 -15.72 -2.55 -0.68
CA GLY A 216 -16.91 -2.73 0.15
C GLY A 216 -18.23 -2.51 -0.62
N THR A 217 -18.21 -2.47 -1.95
CA THR A 217 -19.41 -2.22 -2.78
C THR A 217 -20.22 -3.49 -3.08
N GLY A 218 -21.48 -3.25 -3.48
CA GLY A 218 -22.46 -4.28 -3.85
C GLY A 218 -22.07 -5.16 -5.06
N PRO A 219 -21.53 -4.63 -6.17
CA PRO A 219 -21.18 -5.44 -7.34
C PRO A 219 -20.23 -6.60 -7.02
N LEU A 220 -19.19 -6.35 -6.22
CA LEU A 220 -18.26 -7.41 -5.81
C LEU A 220 -18.95 -8.45 -4.90
N ALA A 221 -19.92 -8.04 -4.07
CA ALA A 221 -20.69 -8.97 -3.26
C ALA A 221 -21.52 -9.95 -4.13
N ASP A 222 -22.10 -9.47 -5.24
CA ASP A 222 -22.86 -10.29 -6.18
C ASP A 222 -21.97 -11.29 -6.91
N GLU A 223 -20.76 -10.88 -7.33
CA GLU A 223 -19.78 -11.78 -7.96
C GLU A 223 -19.30 -12.87 -6.98
N ILE A 224 -19.05 -12.49 -5.72
CA ILE A 224 -18.71 -13.43 -4.64
C ILE A 224 -19.87 -14.41 -4.39
N ALA A 225 -21.11 -13.92 -4.38
CA ALA A 225 -22.30 -14.75 -4.16
C ALA A 225 -22.53 -15.75 -5.31
N ALA A 226 -22.34 -15.31 -6.55
CA ALA A 226 -22.43 -16.18 -7.72
C ALA A 226 -21.38 -17.30 -7.66
N TRP A 227 -20.15 -16.98 -7.26
CA TRP A 227 -19.10 -17.99 -7.09
C TRP A 227 -19.35 -18.94 -5.92
N ALA A 228 -19.82 -18.42 -4.78
CA ALA A 228 -20.08 -19.21 -3.58
C ALA A 228 -21.20 -20.24 -3.79
N GLY A 229 -22.16 -19.97 -4.69
CA GLY A 229 -23.21 -20.92 -5.03
C GLY A 229 -24.13 -21.30 -3.85
N GLY A 230 -24.22 -20.44 -2.83
CA GLY A 230 -24.96 -20.70 -1.60
C GLY A 230 -24.23 -21.59 -0.58
N GLU A 231 -22.99 -22.00 -0.86
CA GLU A 231 -22.14 -22.69 0.10
C GLU A 231 -21.58 -21.74 1.17
N LYS A 232 -21.20 -22.31 2.32
CA LYS A 232 -20.54 -21.58 3.40
C LYS A 232 -19.11 -21.24 3.00
N CYS A 233 -18.70 -20.00 3.28
CA CYS A 233 -17.38 -19.50 2.95
C CYS A 233 -16.60 -19.07 4.19
N MET A 234 -15.28 -19.23 4.13
CA MET A 234 -14.33 -18.51 5.00
C MET A 234 -13.69 -17.36 4.21
N LEU A 235 -13.73 -16.15 4.75
CA LEU A 235 -13.03 -14.99 4.20
C LEU A 235 -11.66 -14.85 4.86
N VAL A 236 -10.62 -14.79 4.05
CA VAL A 236 -9.23 -14.69 4.50
C VAL A 236 -8.49 -13.55 3.82
N GLY A 237 -7.44 -13.06 4.47
CA GLY A 237 -6.51 -12.08 3.90
C GLY A 237 -5.25 -12.00 4.74
N LEU A 238 -4.13 -12.43 4.16
CA LEU A 238 -2.84 -12.54 4.88
C LEU A 238 -2.10 -11.20 4.99
N HIS A 239 -2.41 -10.28 4.08
CA HIS A 239 -1.84 -8.94 4.03
C HIS A 239 -2.92 -7.92 3.67
N ALA A 240 -3.89 -7.77 4.56
CA ALA A 240 -4.96 -6.79 4.44
C ALA A 240 -4.43 -5.37 4.77
N CYS A 241 -3.78 -4.74 3.79
CA CYS A 241 -3.12 -3.44 3.96
C CYS A 241 -4.10 -2.27 3.83
N GLY A 242 -3.94 -1.24 4.68
CA GLY A 242 -4.80 -0.05 4.73
C GLY A 242 -6.26 -0.40 4.98
N ASN A 243 -7.15 0.25 4.23
CA ASN A 243 -8.60 0.03 4.27
C ASN A 243 -9.04 -1.37 3.85
N LEU A 244 -8.18 -2.20 3.22
CA LEU A 244 -8.57 -3.55 2.81
C LEU A 244 -9.09 -4.37 3.99
N SER A 245 -8.43 -4.28 5.14
CA SER A 245 -8.88 -4.95 6.37
C SER A 245 -10.29 -4.50 6.78
N GLU A 246 -10.61 -3.22 6.68
CA GLU A 246 -11.93 -2.67 7.01
C GLU A 246 -12.99 -3.13 6.01
N HIS A 247 -12.67 -3.14 4.71
CA HIS A 247 -13.57 -3.65 3.68
C HIS A 247 -13.86 -5.14 3.85
N MET A 248 -12.85 -5.96 4.18
CA MET A 248 -13.03 -7.37 4.49
C MET A 248 -14.00 -7.55 5.67
N LEU A 249 -13.85 -6.75 6.72
CA LEU A 249 -14.74 -6.80 7.89
C LEU A 249 -16.18 -6.44 7.49
N ARG A 250 -16.37 -5.42 6.65
CA ARG A 250 -17.69 -5.04 6.14
C ARG A 250 -18.32 -6.15 5.30
N TYR A 251 -17.56 -6.79 4.41
CA TYR A 251 -18.03 -7.96 3.65
C TYR A 251 -18.39 -9.12 4.56
N PHE A 252 -17.55 -9.42 5.55
CA PHE A 252 -17.85 -10.41 6.56
C PHE A 252 -19.17 -10.08 7.25
N THR A 253 -19.38 -8.87 7.76
CA THR A 253 -20.62 -8.53 8.50
C THR A 253 -21.88 -8.50 7.63
N THR A 254 -21.77 -8.17 6.33
CA THR A 254 -22.94 -7.96 5.47
C THR A 254 -23.33 -9.18 4.63
N ILE A 255 -22.38 -10.04 4.23
CA ILE A 255 -22.65 -11.17 3.34
C ILE A 255 -22.97 -12.45 4.14
N PRO A 256 -24.22 -12.96 4.16
CA PRO A 256 -24.63 -14.00 5.10
C PRO A 256 -23.84 -15.32 5.04
N PHE A 257 -23.46 -15.77 3.84
CA PHE A 257 -22.78 -17.05 3.64
C PHE A 257 -21.27 -17.01 3.95
N ILE A 258 -20.69 -15.82 4.16
CA ILE A 258 -19.35 -15.70 4.76
C ILE A 258 -19.53 -15.91 6.27
N GLU A 259 -19.27 -17.12 6.75
CA GLU A 259 -19.52 -17.51 8.15
C GLU A 259 -18.28 -17.35 9.04
N PHE A 260 -17.07 -17.36 8.47
CA PHE A 260 -15.80 -17.28 9.21
C PHE A 260 -14.85 -16.24 8.60
N LEU A 261 -14.05 -15.61 9.46
CA LEU A 261 -13.07 -14.59 9.11
C LEU A 261 -11.68 -14.94 9.64
N GLY A 262 -10.64 -14.69 8.83
CA GLY A 262 -9.24 -14.64 9.25
C GLY A 262 -8.48 -13.56 8.50
N ALA A 263 -8.29 -12.40 9.14
CA ALA A 263 -7.67 -11.22 8.50
C ALA A 263 -6.43 -10.75 9.26
N VAL A 264 -5.29 -10.66 8.56
CA VAL A 264 -4.03 -10.12 9.09
C VAL A 264 -3.78 -8.76 8.47
N GLY A 265 -3.70 -7.72 9.32
CA GLY A 265 -3.26 -6.39 8.91
C GLY A 265 -1.75 -6.33 8.70
N CYS A 266 -1.28 -5.60 7.68
CA CYS A 266 0.15 -5.52 7.35
C CYS A 266 0.74 -4.11 7.35
N CYS A 267 0.02 -3.17 6.72
CA CYS A 267 0.41 -1.78 6.59
C CYS A 267 -0.78 -0.91 6.98
N TYR A 268 -0.57 0.11 7.80
CA TYR A 268 -1.64 0.99 8.28
C TYR A 268 -1.60 2.38 7.64
N ASN A 269 -0.56 2.69 6.86
CA ASN A 269 -0.33 4.01 6.23
C ASN A 269 -1.48 4.50 5.35
N HIS A 270 -2.27 3.57 4.80
CA HIS A 270 -3.39 3.85 3.91
C HIS A 270 -4.75 3.67 4.59
N ILE A 271 -4.78 3.64 5.94
CA ILE A 271 -6.04 3.80 6.67
C ILE A 271 -6.53 5.22 6.44
N VAL A 272 -7.77 5.36 5.96
CA VAL A 272 -8.39 6.65 5.71
C VAL A 272 -9.18 7.06 6.96
N PRO A 273 -8.86 8.19 7.61
CA PRO A 273 -9.56 8.62 8.80
C PRO A 273 -10.99 9.09 8.47
N LEU A 274 -11.85 9.02 9.48
CA LEU A 274 -13.18 9.62 9.47
C LEU A 274 -13.10 11.10 9.12
N SER A 275 -13.83 11.51 8.09
CA SER A 275 -13.93 12.90 7.63
C SER A 275 -15.25 13.14 6.91
N ASP A 276 -15.57 14.39 6.57
CA ASP A 276 -16.75 14.71 5.75
C ASP A 276 -16.71 14.02 4.39
N SER A 277 -15.51 13.83 3.81
CA SER A 277 -15.31 13.11 2.56
C SER A 277 -15.28 11.59 2.72
N CYS A 278 -15.07 11.09 3.94
CA CYS A 278 -15.04 9.66 4.27
C CYS A 278 -15.77 9.38 5.59
N PRO A 279 -17.12 9.44 5.62
CA PRO A 279 -17.90 9.26 6.87
C PRO A 279 -17.81 7.83 7.45
N ASN A 280 -17.32 6.90 6.64
CA ASN A 280 -17.12 5.49 7.00
C ASN A 280 -15.65 5.16 7.32
N GLY A 281 -14.77 6.16 7.33
CA GLY A 281 -13.35 5.99 7.65
C GLY A 281 -13.10 5.65 9.13
N PHE A 282 -11.83 5.40 9.43
CA PHE A 282 -11.35 5.01 10.75
C PHE A 282 -11.56 6.09 11.83
N PRO A 283 -11.93 5.73 13.07
CA PRO A 283 -12.29 4.38 13.54
C PRO A 283 -13.60 3.87 12.93
N ILE A 284 -13.72 2.57 12.69
CA ILE A 284 -14.93 1.98 12.10
C ILE A 284 -15.95 1.49 13.13
N SER A 285 -15.55 1.26 14.37
CA SER A 285 -16.47 0.89 15.46
C SER A 285 -17.14 2.10 16.10
N ALA A 286 -18.39 1.92 16.54
CA ALA A 286 -19.10 2.94 17.31
C ALA A 286 -18.37 3.22 18.64
N LYS A 287 -17.91 2.17 19.33
CA LYS A 287 -17.23 2.27 20.62
C LYS A 287 -16.00 3.18 20.58
N MET A 288 -15.16 3.05 19.55
CA MET A 288 -13.95 3.86 19.43
C MET A 288 -14.25 5.26 18.85
N ARG A 289 -15.31 5.40 18.03
CA ARG A 289 -15.82 6.70 17.57
C ARG A 289 -16.33 7.57 18.73
N ASP A 290 -17.13 6.99 19.63
CA ASP A 290 -17.72 7.71 20.77
C ASP A 290 -16.65 8.28 21.71
N ARG A 291 -15.50 7.61 21.78
CA ARG A 291 -14.32 8.06 22.54
C ARG A 291 -13.36 8.94 21.74
N LYS A 292 -13.78 9.41 20.54
CA LYS A 292 -13.05 10.35 19.68
C LYS A 292 -11.63 9.90 19.35
N LEU A 293 -11.44 8.60 19.13
CA LEU A 293 -10.14 8.08 18.72
C LEU A 293 -9.70 8.76 17.41
N THR A 294 -8.47 9.27 17.41
CA THR A 294 -7.78 9.74 16.22
C THR A 294 -6.37 9.17 16.18
N LEU A 295 -5.89 8.87 14.98
CA LEU A 295 -4.49 8.50 14.74
C LEU A 295 -3.96 9.38 13.61
N SER A 296 -2.80 9.99 13.82
CA SER A 296 -2.15 10.77 12.76
C SER A 296 -1.58 9.84 11.67
N ALA A 297 -1.26 10.38 10.50
CA ALA A 297 -0.52 9.65 9.47
C ALA A 297 0.81 9.09 10.00
N THR A 298 1.50 9.83 10.87
CA THR A 298 2.74 9.36 11.52
C THR A 298 2.48 8.20 12.46
N ALA A 299 1.40 8.22 13.25
CA ALA A 299 1.02 7.11 14.11
C ALA A 299 0.79 5.84 13.28
N LEU A 300 0.01 5.94 12.20
CA LEU A 300 -0.24 4.83 11.27
C LEU A 300 1.05 4.26 10.67
N MET A 301 2.01 5.13 10.30
CA MET A 301 3.34 4.71 9.83
C MET A 301 4.16 3.98 10.90
N THR A 302 4.13 4.48 12.15
CA THR A 302 4.83 3.83 13.26
C THR A 302 4.26 2.46 13.59
N GLY A 303 2.94 2.26 13.43
CA GLY A 303 2.29 0.96 13.61
C GLY A 303 2.87 -0.16 12.74
N CYS A 304 3.60 0.18 11.67
CA CYS A 304 4.25 -0.77 10.76
C CYS A 304 5.70 -1.12 11.15
N GLN A 305 6.27 -0.49 12.19
CA GLN A 305 7.65 -0.70 12.64
C GLN A 305 7.81 -1.87 13.62
N ALA A 306 9.00 -2.46 13.65
CA ALA A 306 9.32 -3.59 14.53
C ALA A 306 10.69 -3.36 15.21
N PRO A 307 10.76 -2.44 16.19
CA PRO A 307 12.01 -2.06 16.84
C PRO A 307 12.73 -3.24 17.50
N ASN A 308 12.00 -4.23 18.03
CA ASN A 308 12.60 -5.42 18.65
C ASN A 308 13.36 -6.33 17.66
N ASN A 309 13.20 -6.10 16.35
CA ASN A 309 13.96 -6.82 15.31
C ASN A 309 15.17 -6.02 14.80
N TRP A 310 15.45 -4.84 15.35
CA TRP A 310 16.63 -4.07 14.99
C TRP A 310 17.89 -4.77 15.51
N GLU A 311 19.00 -4.61 14.79
CA GLU A 311 20.28 -5.10 15.27
C GLU A 311 20.63 -4.44 16.60
N LYS A 312 21.18 -5.22 17.53
CA LYS A 312 21.62 -4.68 18.81
C LYS A 312 22.71 -3.64 18.59
N ALA A 313 22.65 -2.57 19.36
CA ALA A 313 23.67 -1.53 19.39
C ALA A 313 25.04 -2.17 19.69
N ASP A 314 25.99 -1.92 18.80
CA ASP A 314 27.40 -2.28 18.98
C ASP A 314 28.22 -0.98 18.94
N PRO A 315 28.61 -0.44 20.10
CA PRO A 315 29.37 0.81 20.15
C PRO A 315 30.70 0.76 19.41
N SER A 316 31.24 -0.45 19.14
CA SER A 316 32.50 -0.63 18.39
C SER A 316 32.35 -0.46 16.88
N LYS A 317 31.12 -0.50 16.36
CA LYS A 317 30.82 -0.31 14.94
C LYS A 317 30.55 1.16 14.64
N GLU A 318 30.71 1.55 13.37
CA GLU A 318 30.23 2.84 12.88
C GLU A 318 28.70 2.96 13.02
N GLU A 319 28.22 4.19 13.06
CA GLU A 319 26.80 4.47 13.14
C GLU A 319 26.05 3.92 11.91
N SER A 320 24.82 3.45 12.14
CA SER A 320 24.03 2.85 11.07
C SER A 320 23.73 3.88 9.97
N VAL A 321 23.82 3.45 8.71
CA VAL A 321 23.39 4.25 7.55
C VAL A 321 21.93 4.72 7.70
N TYR A 322 21.11 3.97 8.45
CA TYR A 322 19.72 4.32 8.72
C TYR A 322 19.58 5.54 9.63
N SER A 323 20.35 5.62 10.71
CA SER A 323 20.39 6.78 11.62
C SER A 323 20.84 8.04 10.87
N LYS A 324 21.97 7.93 10.16
CA LYS A 324 22.53 9.00 9.33
C LYS A 324 21.55 9.52 8.29
N ARG A 325 20.83 8.61 7.61
CA ARG A 325 19.78 8.98 6.65
C ARG A 325 18.66 9.81 7.29
N ARG A 326 18.25 9.47 8.52
CA ARG A 326 17.20 10.20 9.23
C ARG A 326 17.67 11.58 9.65
N PHE A 327 18.89 11.66 10.21
CA PHE A 327 19.52 12.92 10.54
C PHE A 327 19.64 13.84 9.31
N TYR A 328 20.18 13.34 8.19
CA TYR A 328 20.28 14.11 6.95
C TYR A 328 18.91 14.53 6.39
N ARG A 329 17.87 13.72 6.56
CA ARG A 329 16.52 14.14 6.18
C ARG A 329 16.02 15.28 7.05
N ALA A 330 16.22 15.21 8.36
CA ALA A 330 15.81 16.28 9.28
C ALA A 330 16.61 17.58 9.04
N LEU A 331 17.91 17.44 8.79
CA LEU A 331 18.77 18.56 8.46
C LEU A 331 18.35 19.23 7.14
N LEU A 332 17.97 18.45 6.13
CA LEU A 332 17.48 18.99 4.87
C LEU A 332 16.15 19.75 5.02
N GLU A 333 15.19 19.22 5.77
CA GLU A 333 13.93 19.96 6.03
C GLU A 333 14.23 21.26 6.80
N LYS A 334 15.20 21.26 7.72
CA LYS A 334 15.65 22.47 8.43
C LYS A 334 16.25 23.50 7.48
N VAL A 335 17.08 23.09 6.53
CA VAL A 335 17.62 23.98 5.48
C VAL A 335 16.49 24.61 4.67
N PHE A 336 15.52 23.81 4.22
CA PHE A 336 14.38 24.32 3.45
C PHE A 336 13.55 25.31 4.26
N PHE A 337 13.30 25.01 5.53
CA PHE A 337 12.58 25.90 6.44
C PHE A 337 13.29 27.25 6.61
N ASP A 338 14.59 27.25 6.92
CA ASP A 338 15.37 28.47 7.12
C ASP A 338 15.49 29.31 5.85
N LYS A 339 15.41 28.67 4.67
CA LYS A 339 15.40 29.32 3.36
C LYS A 339 14.02 29.69 2.85
N SER A 340 12.96 29.43 3.62
CA SER A 340 11.56 29.63 3.21
C SER A 340 11.21 28.92 1.89
N ILE A 341 11.82 27.75 1.66
CA ILE A 341 11.53 26.90 0.51
C ILE A 341 10.32 26.05 0.87
N GLU A 342 9.17 26.38 0.30
CA GLU A 342 7.96 25.59 0.45
C GLU A 342 7.94 24.45 -0.55
N LEU A 343 7.94 23.22 -0.03
CA LEU A 343 7.74 22.03 -0.84
C LEU A 343 6.25 21.80 -1.05
N ASP A 344 5.87 21.46 -2.27
CA ASP A 344 4.53 20.94 -2.55
C ASP A 344 4.31 19.66 -1.73
N LYS A 345 3.39 19.71 -0.77
CA LYS A 345 3.07 18.58 0.11
C LYS A 345 2.16 17.55 -0.57
N GLN A 346 1.49 17.91 -1.66
CA GLN A 346 0.56 17.05 -2.40
C GLN A 346 1.27 16.31 -3.54
N ASP A 347 2.19 16.97 -4.25
CA ASP A 347 2.90 16.42 -5.41
C ASP A 347 4.39 16.12 -5.13
N ARG A 348 4.77 15.86 -3.87
CA ARG A 348 6.18 15.62 -3.52
C ARG A 348 6.73 14.37 -4.23
N PRO A 349 7.74 14.49 -5.11
CA PRO A 349 8.28 13.34 -5.81
C PRO A 349 8.94 12.35 -4.83
N VAL A 350 8.56 11.08 -4.94
CA VAL A 350 9.18 10.00 -4.18
C VAL A 350 10.49 9.61 -4.84
N TRP A 351 11.58 9.61 -4.06
CA TRP A 351 12.89 9.21 -4.57
C TRP A 351 13.62 8.31 -3.58
N GLY A 352 14.35 7.34 -4.12
CA GLY A 352 15.20 6.42 -3.35
C GLY A 352 16.62 6.96 -3.20
N VAL A 353 17.20 6.71 -2.03
CA VAL A 353 18.63 7.00 -1.75
C VAL A 353 19.49 5.97 -2.48
N ARG A 354 20.50 6.44 -3.22
CA ARG A 354 21.44 5.63 -3.99
C ARG A 354 22.70 5.32 -3.17
N LYS A 355 23.44 4.29 -3.59
CA LYS A 355 24.77 3.99 -3.04
C LYS A 355 25.70 5.19 -3.27
N GLY A 356 26.19 5.79 -2.19
CA GLY A 356 27.07 6.96 -2.22
C GLY A 356 26.41 8.28 -1.82
N ASP A 357 25.07 8.37 -1.82
CA ASP A 357 24.35 9.57 -1.37
C ASP A 357 24.60 9.85 0.13
N MET A 358 24.91 8.81 0.91
CA MET A 358 25.19 8.87 2.36
C MET A 358 26.64 9.17 2.72
N ALA A 359 27.50 9.44 1.72
CA ALA A 359 28.89 9.76 1.97
C ALA A 359 29.06 11.13 2.65
N SER A 360 28.20 12.11 2.35
CA SER A 360 28.15 13.42 3.02
C SER A 360 26.77 14.05 2.90
N PHE A 361 26.46 15.03 3.76
CA PHE A 361 25.18 15.74 3.69
C PHE A 361 25.02 16.46 2.35
N THR A 362 26.08 17.09 1.84
CA THR A 362 26.08 17.78 0.55
C THR A 362 25.62 16.89 -0.60
N LYS A 363 26.10 15.63 -0.66
CA LYS A 363 25.69 14.68 -1.72
C LYS A 363 24.23 14.28 -1.58
N PHE A 364 23.80 13.99 -0.34
CA PHE A 364 22.41 13.67 -0.06
C PHE A 364 21.47 14.83 -0.45
N ALA A 365 21.79 16.04 0.00
CA ALA A 365 21.01 17.25 -0.24
C ALA A 365 20.97 17.61 -1.73
N SER A 366 22.12 17.60 -2.44
CA SER A 366 22.17 17.81 -3.88
C SER A 366 21.26 16.85 -4.65
N ARG A 367 21.26 15.57 -4.28
CA ARG A 367 20.41 14.57 -4.91
C ARG A 367 18.93 14.81 -4.59
N ALA A 368 18.62 15.11 -3.34
CA ALA A 368 17.27 15.41 -2.89
C ALA A 368 16.68 16.64 -3.60
N MET A 369 17.44 17.73 -3.66
CA MET A 369 17.05 18.99 -4.31
C MET A 369 16.79 18.79 -5.80
N HIS A 370 17.67 18.08 -6.51
CA HIS A 370 17.44 17.70 -7.90
C HIS A 370 16.14 16.91 -8.08
N CYS A 371 15.85 15.94 -7.19
CA CYS A 371 14.62 15.17 -7.25
C CYS A 371 13.37 16.02 -6.94
N LEU A 372 13.50 17.05 -6.10
CA LEU A 372 12.44 17.97 -5.71
C LEU A 372 12.29 19.16 -6.67
N GLY A 373 13.15 19.28 -7.69
CA GLY A 373 13.13 20.40 -8.63
C GLY A 373 13.60 21.73 -8.03
N ILE A 374 14.40 21.70 -6.96
CA ILE A 374 14.99 22.88 -6.33
C ILE A 374 16.30 23.24 -7.04
N ASP A 375 16.47 24.51 -7.37
CA ASP A 375 17.67 25.00 -8.06
C ASP A 375 18.87 25.03 -7.09
N LYS A 376 20.05 24.66 -7.58
CA LYS A 376 21.29 24.72 -6.79
C LYS A 376 21.72 26.15 -6.46
N SER A 377 21.20 27.15 -7.17
CA SER A 377 21.43 28.56 -6.85
C SER A 377 20.73 28.99 -5.55
N ASP A 378 19.69 28.28 -5.10
CA ASP A 378 18.97 28.59 -3.87
C ASP A 378 19.76 28.18 -2.61
N ILE A 379 20.58 27.13 -2.72
CA ILE A 379 21.37 26.56 -1.62
C ILE A 379 22.73 26.06 -2.13
N SER A 380 23.81 26.73 -1.73
CA SER A 380 25.18 26.37 -2.12
C SER A 380 25.75 25.20 -1.30
N ASP A 381 26.74 24.51 -1.88
CA ASP A 381 27.47 23.42 -1.18
C ASP A 381 28.17 23.92 0.10
N ALA A 382 28.64 25.17 0.12
CA ALA A 382 29.27 25.78 1.29
C ALA A 382 28.27 25.94 2.45
N GLU A 383 27.05 26.39 2.15
CA GLU A 383 25.99 26.49 3.16
C GLU A 383 25.61 25.11 3.70
N LEU A 384 25.48 24.10 2.84
CA LEU A 384 25.19 22.73 3.27
C LEU A 384 26.25 22.21 4.26
N LEU A 385 27.54 22.51 4.02
CA LEU A 385 28.62 22.17 4.95
C LEU A 385 28.51 22.91 6.28
N GLU A 386 28.12 24.19 6.26
CA GLU A 386 27.87 24.96 7.49
C GLU A 386 26.71 24.38 8.31
N TYR A 387 25.62 23.93 7.66
CA TYR A 387 24.52 23.25 8.33
C TYR A 387 24.96 21.92 8.94
N GLU A 388 25.71 21.10 8.19
CA GLU A 388 26.24 19.82 8.70
C GLU A 388 27.15 20.04 9.92
N ALA A 389 28.02 21.06 9.88
CA ALA A 389 28.88 21.42 11.01
C ALA A 389 28.08 21.93 12.22
N ARG A 390 27.06 22.78 11.99
CA ARG A 390 26.24 23.38 13.06
C ARG A 390 25.38 22.36 13.79
N TYR A 391 24.83 21.38 13.07
CA TYR A 391 23.87 20.42 13.61
C TYR A 391 24.44 19.02 13.82
N GLY A 392 25.72 18.77 13.57
CA GLY A 392 26.34 17.44 13.66
C GLY A 392 26.09 16.73 15.00
N ASP A 393 26.13 17.47 16.11
CA ASP A 393 25.88 16.92 17.45
C ASP A 393 24.40 16.54 17.70
N CYS A 394 23.49 16.84 16.76
CA CYS A 394 22.08 16.51 16.87
C CYS A 394 21.73 15.13 16.30
N GLU A 395 22.65 14.41 15.65
CA GLU A 395 22.38 13.08 15.07
C GLU A 395 21.81 12.11 16.12
N GLY A 396 22.45 12.02 17.29
CA GLY A 396 21.98 11.17 18.38
C GLY A 396 20.62 11.59 18.95
N LYS A 397 20.33 12.89 18.99
CA LYS A 397 19.01 13.42 19.42
C LYS A 397 17.91 12.98 18.46
N VAL A 398 18.16 13.10 17.15
CA VAL A 398 17.21 12.67 16.10
C VAL A 398 17.02 11.15 16.13
N ALA A 399 18.07 10.38 16.38
CA ALA A 399 18.01 8.92 16.51
C ALA A 399 17.12 8.49 17.69
N ILE A 400 17.27 9.13 18.85
CA ILE A 400 16.43 8.87 20.03
C ILE A 400 14.97 9.27 19.78
N LEU A 401 14.72 10.47 19.23
CA LEU A 401 13.37 10.92 18.86
C LEU A 401 12.67 9.94 17.92
N TRP A 402 13.36 9.48 16.88
CA TRP A 402 12.85 8.45 15.98
C TRP A 402 12.52 7.16 16.74
N THR A 403 13.40 6.75 17.66
CA THR A 403 13.19 5.54 18.46
C THR A 403 11.91 5.66 19.27
N LEU A 404 11.71 6.78 20.00
CA LEU A 404 10.47 7.04 20.75
C LEU A 404 9.22 6.92 19.88
N SER A 405 9.22 7.51 18.67
CA SER A 405 8.09 7.39 17.74
C SER A 405 7.76 5.94 17.40
N VAL A 406 8.77 5.09 17.18
CA VAL A 406 8.53 3.69 16.78
C VAL A 406 8.21 2.76 17.94
N LEU A 407 8.54 3.10 19.20
CA LEU A 407 8.16 2.28 20.36
C LEU A 407 6.64 2.17 20.50
N CYS A 408 5.89 3.18 20.03
CA CYS A 408 4.43 3.17 20.01
C CYS A 408 3.84 2.17 19.00
N CYS A 409 4.65 1.50 18.16
CA CYS A 409 4.15 0.65 17.07
C CYS A 409 3.16 -0.43 17.55
N LYS A 410 3.47 -1.11 18.66
CA LYS A 410 2.63 -2.20 19.20
C LYS A 410 1.34 -1.66 19.80
N VAL A 411 1.39 -0.50 20.47
CA VAL A 411 0.21 0.17 21.04
C VAL A 411 -0.71 0.68 19.93
N VAL A 412 -0.15 1.36 18.91
CA VAL A 412 -0.94 1.84 17.75
C VAL A 412 -1.61 0.67 17.03
N GLU A 413 -0.88 -0.41 16.76
CA GLU A 413 -1.47 -1.61 16.15
C GLU A 413 -2.55 -2.24 17.06
N SER A 414 -2.37 -2.17 18.38
CA SER A 414 -3.37 -2.65 19.35
C SER A 414 -4.64 -1.81 19.34
N VAL A 415 -4.53 -0.49 19.19
CA VAL A 415 -5.68 0.43 19.01
C VAL A 415 -6.46 0.05 17.75
N ILE A 416 -5.76 -0.16 16.63
CA ILE A 416 -6.39 -0.53 15.36
C ILE A 416 -7.05 -1.91 15.47
N ALA A 417 -6.39 -2.89 16.10
CA ALA A 417 -6.96 -4.21 16.32
C ALA A 417 -8.22 -4.15 17.21
N LEU A 418 -8.21 -3.29 18.24
CA LEU A 418 -9.33 -3.12 19.16
C LEU A 418 -10.54 -2.43 18.48
N ASP A 419 -10.30 -1.44 17.61
CA ASP A 419 -11.36 -0.85 16.79
C ASP A 419 -12.05 -1.91 15.90
N ARG A 420 -11.25 -2.72 15.23
CA ARG A 420 -11.78 -3.82 14.39
C ARG A 420 -12.49 -4.90 15.20
N TYR A 421 -11.98 -5.21 16.40
CA TYR A 421 -12.63 -6.12 17.35
C TYR A 421 -14.03 -5.59 17.72
N TRP A 422 -14.13 -4.32 18.14
CA TRP A 422 -15.41 -3.71 18.51
C TRP A 422 -16.38 -3.67 17.33
N PHE A 423 -15.92 -3.33 16.13
CA PHE A 423 -16.75 -3.35 14.93
C PHE A 423 -17.40 -4.73 14.71
N LEU A 424 -16.63 -5.81 14.87
CA LEU A 424 -17.16 -7.17 14.71
C LEU A 424 -18.19 -7.51 15.79
N VAL A 425 -17.88 -7.20 17.06
CA VAL A 425 -18.79 -7.45 18.19
C VAL A 425 -20.11 -6.67 18.03
N GLU A 426 -20.02 -5.39 17.66
CA GLU A 426 -21.18 -4.50 17.41
C GLU A 426 -22.07 -5.02 16.27
N ASN A 427 -21.48 -5.70 15.29
CA ASN A 427 -22.19 -6.27 14.14
C ASN A 427 -22.57 -7.76 14.35
N GLY A 428 -22.60 -8.22 15.60
CA GLY A 428 -23.15 -9.53 15.97
C GLY A 428 -22.23 -10.73 15.68
N ALA A 429 -20.94 -10.49 15.39
CA ALA A 429 -19.98 -11.55 15.28
C ALA A 429 -19.75 -12.24 16.64
N GLN A 430 -19.50 -13.54 16.59
CA GLN A 430 -19.22 -14.39 17.73
C GLN A 430 -17.76 -14.87 17.69
N ASN A 431 -17.29 -15.35 18.85
CA ASN A 431 -15.94 -15.87 19.04
C ASN A 431 -14.83 -14.95 18.51
N VAL A 432 -15.05 -13.62 18.55
CA VAL A 432 -14.08 -12.63 18.09
C VAL A 432 -12.82 -12.73 18.93
N ASP A 433 -11.66 -12.78 18.27
CA ASP A 433 -10.33 -12.88 18.90
C ASP A 433 -9.26 -12.24 18.01
N VAL A 434 -8.13 -11.88 18.60
CA VAL A 434 -6.95 -11.32 17.94
C VAL A 434 -5.76 -12.21 18.27
N LEU A 435 -5.32 -13.01 17.31
CA LEU A 435 -4.38 -14.10 17.51
C LEU A 435 -2.98 -13.75 16.98
N PRO A 436 -1.92 -13.77 17.80
CA PRO A 436 -0.55 -13.70 17.31
C PRO A 436 -0.17 -15.05 16.65
N ILE A 437 -0.45 -15.23 15.37
CA ILE A 437 -0.28 -16.52 14.68
C ILE A 437 1.14 -16.74 14.15
N PHE A 438 1.89 -15.68 13.82
CA PHE A 438 3.27 -15.78 13.34
C PHE A 438 4.30 -15.53 14.44
N ASP A 439 5.50 -16.08 14.26
CA ASP A 439 6.66 -15.68 15.06
C ASP A 439 6.96 -14.20 14.77
N TYR A 440 6.88 -13.36 15.80
CA TYR A 440 7.11 -11.93 15.68
C TYR A 440 8.49 -11.58 15.11
N LYS A 441 9.53 -12.40 15.37
CA LYS A 441 10.87 -12.17 14.84
C LYS A 441 10.93 -12.37 13.32
N ILE A 442 10.09 -13.25 12.78
CA ILE A 442 10.02 -13.55 11.35
C ILE A 442 9.00 -12.64 10.65
N SER A 443 7.80 -12.51 11.22
CA SER A 443 6.74 -11.62 10.77
C SER A 443 6.17 -10.80 11.92
N PRO A 444 6.63 -9.55 12.10
CA PRO A 444 6.14 -8.67 13.17
C PRO A 444 4.65 -8.32 13.09
N ARG A 445 4.05 -8.48 11.90
CA ARG A 445 2.61 -8.31 11.67
C ARG A 445 1.91 -9.65 11.92
N ASN A 446 1.97 -10.10 13.16
CA ASN A 446 1.53 -11.44 13.52
C ASN A 446 0.10 -11.53 14.04
N LEU A 447 -0.61 -10.42 14.21
CA LEU A 447 -1.98 -10.42 14.69
C LEU A 447 -2.97 -10.75 13.57
N MET A 448 -3.68 -11.87 13.71
CA MET A 448 -4.82 -12.23 12.89
C MET A 448 -6.12 -11.97 13.67
N LEU A 449 -6.98 -11.14 13.11
CA LEU A 449 -8.35 -10.96 13.59
C LEU A 449 -9.20 -12.12 13.08
N VAL A 450 -9.88 -12.80 14.00
CA VAL A 450 -10.75 -13.94 13.68
C VAL A 450 -12.13 -13.73 14.29
N ALA A 451 -13.15 -14.25 13.60
CA ALA A 451 -14.53 -14.24 14.06
C ALA A 451 -15.37 -15.26 13.29
N ASP A 452 -16.52 -15.61 13.86
CA ASP A 452 -17.57 -16.35 13.17
C ASP A 452 -18.94 -15.68 13.39
N LYS A 453 -19.98 -16.12 12.69
CA LYS A 453 -21.34 -15.56 12.82
C LYS A 453 -22.25 -16.31 13.79
N GLY A 454 -21.75 -17.38 14.42
CA GLY A 454 -22.59 -18.35 15.13
C GLY A 454 -23.62 -19.02 14.23
N ARG A 455 -24.24 -20.09 14.72
CA ARG A 455 -25.42 -20.66 14.05
C ARG A 455 -26.60 -19.72 14.26
N MET A 456 -26.99 -18.99 13.22
CA MET A 456 -28.28 -18.29 13.18
C MET A 456 -29.40 -19.30 13.44
N ALA A 457 -30.01 -19.27 14.62
CA ALA A 457 -31.28 -19.94 14.87
C ALA A 457 -32.30 -19.37 13.87
N GLY A 458 -32.79 -20.21 12.97
CA GLY A 458 -33.58 -19.80 11.82
C GLY A 458 -34.71 -18.86 12.18
N LYS A 459 -34.56 -17.57 11.85
CA LYS A 459 -35.68 -16.66 11.69
C LYS A 459 -36.06 -16.65 10.22
N ALA A 460 -37.21 -17.25 9.94
CA ALA A 460 -37.82 -17.30 8.62
C ALA A 460 -37.90 -15.89 8.01
N SER A 461 -37.19 -15.70 6.89
CA SER A 461 -37.31 -14.52 6.06
C SER A 461 -38.72 -14.44 5.46
N ARG A 462 -39.40 -13.33 5.75
CA ARG A 462 -40.69 -12.93 5.15
C ARG A 462 -40.51 -12.72 3.65
N LYS A 463 -41.37 -13.37 2.85
CA LYS A 463 -41.44 -13.22 1.39
C LYS A 463 -41.61 -11.75 0.97
N SER A 464 -40.70 -11.27 0.13
CA SER A 464 -40.86 -10.06 -0.68
C SER A 464 -41.53 -10.38 -2.03
N PRO A 465 -42.24 -9.43 -2.68
CA PRO A 465 -43.08 -9.71 -3.84
C PRO A 465 -42.29 -9.77 -5.16
N LYS A 466 -42.82 -10.52 -6.13
CA LYS A 466 -42.29 -10.72 -7.49
C LYS A 466 -42.24 -9.40 -8.29
N PRO A 467 -41.19 -9.14 -9.09
CA PRO A 467 -41.25 -8.12 -10.13
C PRO A 467 -41.87 -8.69 -11.42
N GLY A 468 -42.70 -7.87 -12.07
CA GLY A 468 -43.31 -8.14 -13.37
C GLY A 468 -42.28 -8.11 -14.51
N LYS A 469 -42.58 -8.84 -15.58
CA LYS A 469 -41.82 -8.86 -16.83
C LYS A 469 -41.83 -7.49 -17.52
N PRO A 470 -40.73 -7.08 -18.15
CA PRO A 470 -40.78 -6.31 -19.37
C PRO A 470 -40.42 -7.21 -20.56
N SER A 471 -41.29 -7.20 -21.57
CA SER A 471 -40.98 -7.59 -22.93
C SER A 471 -40.22 -6.47 -23.63
N HIS A 472 -39.10 -6.74 -24.30
CA HIS A 472 -38.72 -5.98 -25.49
C HIS A 472 -37.91 -6.81 -26.47
N GLN A 473 -38.22 -6.55 -27.74
CA GLN A 473 -37.83 -7.25 -28.95
C GLN A 473 -36.35 -7.03 -29.30
N SER A 474 -35.75 -8.03 -29.95
CA SER A 474 -34.45 -7.94 -30.60
C SER A 474 -34.51 -7.02 -31.81
N ASN A 475 -33.60 -6.06 -31.92
CA ASN A 475 -33.21 -5.46 -33.19
C ASN A 475 -31.70 -5.63 -33.38
N SER A 476 -31.34 -6.41 -34.40
CA SER A 476 -29.99 -6.54 -34.94
C SER A 476 -29.73 -5.33 -35.85
N HIS A 477 -28.85 -4.42 -35.41
CA HIS A 477 -28.21 -3.45 -36.30
C HIS A 477 -26.74 -3.81 -36.45
N THR A 478 -26.34 -4.13 -37.68
CA THR A 478 -24.94 -4.29 -38.11
C THR A 478 -24.23 -2.95 -37.93
N LEU A 479 -23.49 -2.78 -36.84
CA LEU A 479 -22.66 -1.60 -36.59
C LEU A 479 -21.52 -1.55 -37.61
N LYS A 480 -21.43 -0.45 -38.37
CA LYS A 480 -20.25 -0.14 -39.19
C LYS A 480 -19.04 -0.08 -38.26
N GLN A 481 -18.01 -0.86 -38.60
CA GLN A 481 -16.77 -0.92 -37.85
C GLN A 481 -16.04 0.44 -37.93
N LEU A 482 -15.78 1.07 -36.79
CA LEU A 482 -15.14 2.37 -36.67
C LEU A 482 -13.62 2.24 -36.91
N THR A 483 -12.98 3.26 -37.47
CA THR A 483 -11.51 3.34 -37.60
C THR A 483 -10.91 4.47 -36.76
N THR A 484 -9.61 4.42 -36.49
CA THR A 484 -8.92 5.47 -35.71
C THR A 484 -9.04 6.86 -36.34
N SER A 485 -8.98 6.99 -37.67
CA SER A 485 -9.21 8.28 -38.36
C SER A 485 -10.64 8.79 -38.15
N THR A 486 -11.65 7.90 -38.23
CA THR A 486 -13.05 8.28 -37.99
C THR A 486 -13.32 8.68 -36.54
N VAL A 487 -12.65 8.08 -35.56
CA VAL A 487 -12.71 8.50 -34.15
C VAL A 487 -12.08 9.87 -33.96
N ARG A 488 -10.92 10.12 -34.57
CA ARG A 488 -10.22 11.42 -34.51
C ARG A 488 -11.06 12.55 -35.10
N ASP A 489 -11.72 12.28 -36.24
CA ASP A 489 -12.47 13.28 -37.00
C ASP A 489 -13.92 13.44 -36.49
N ASP A 490 -14.38 12.58 -35.59
CA ASP A 490 -15.68 12.69 -34.94
C ASP A 490 -15.72 13.92 -33.98
N PRO A 491 -16.73 14.81 -34.10
CA PRO A 491 -16.80 16.02 -33.29
C PRO A 491 -16.86 15.78 -31.78
N ALA A 492 -17.39 14.65 -31.32
CA ALA A 492 -17.58 14.34 -29.91
C ALA A 492 -16.47 13.43 -29.37
N LEU A 493 -16.18 12.32 -30.06
CA LEU A 493 -15.14 11.36 -29.66
C LEU A 493 -13.73 11.94 -29.90
N GLY A 494 -13.51 12.62 -31.02
CA GLY A 494 -12.26 13.29 -31.32
C GLY A 494 -11.96 14.43 -30.34
N TYR A 495 -13.01 15.10 -29.86
CA TYR A 495 -12.91 16.09 -28.79
C TYR A 495 -12.44 15.45 -27.47
N LYS A 496 -13.12 14.40 -27.01
CA LYS A 496 -12.77 13.67 -25.78
C LYS A 496 -11.35 13.09 -25.83
N LEU A 497 -10.94 12.59 -27.00
CA LEU A 497 -9.58 12.10 -27.25
C LEU A 497 -8.52 13.21 -27.10
N ARG A 498 -8.78 14.42 -27.60
CA ARG A 498 -7.87 15.57 -27.42
C ARG A 498 -7.75 16.00 -25.96
N VAL A 499 -8.84 15.94 -25.19
CA VAL A 499 -8.81 16.26 -23.74
C VAL A 499 -7.99 15.20 -22.98
N LEU A 500 -8.18 13.91 -23.29
CA LEU A 500 -7.35 12.84 -22.72
C LEU A 500 -5.86 13.03 -23.06
N LEU A 501 -5.53 13.29 -24.33
CA LEU A 501 -4.16 13.53 -24.79
C LEU A 501 -3.52 14.77 -24.15
N PHE A 502 -4.29 15.83 -23.96
CA PHE A 502 -3.85 17.02 -23.23
C PHE A 502 -3.52 16.66 -21.78
N ASP A 503 -4.40 15.92 -21.09
CA ASP A 503 -4.23 15.55 -19.69
C ASP A 503 -3.04 14.60 -19.49
N LEU A 504 -2.86 13.58 -20.34
CA LEU A 504 -1.73 12.64 -20.26
C LEU A 504 -0.37 13.34 -20.33
N ARG A 505 -0.30 14.49 -21.02
CA ARG A 505 0.91 15.32 -21.13
C ARG A 505 1.07 16.35 -20.02
N LYS A 506 0.00 16.63 -19.27
CA LYS A 506 -0.04 17.66 -18.22
C LYS A 506 -0.25 17.10 -16.82
N LEU A 507 -0.35 15.78 -16.66
CA LEU A 507 -0.51 15.08 -15.37
C LEU A 507 0.37 15.65 -14.25
N ALA A 508 1.65 15.91 -14.52
CA ALA A 508 2.60 16.39 -13.53
C ALA A 508 2.56 17.91 -13.27
N ARG A 509 1.68 18.67 -13.96
CA ARG A 509 1.67 20.15 -13.95
C ARG A 509 0.26 20.77 -13.88
N ASP A 510 -0.82 19.98 -14.01
CA ASP A 510 -2.20 20.45 -13.91
C ASP A 510 -3.06 19.52 -13.04
N VAL A 511 -3.54 20.05 -11.91
CA VAL A 511 -4.32 19.31 -10.91
C VAL A 511 -5.66 18.81 -11.46
N ASN A 512 -6.27 19.51 -12.42
CA ASN A 512 -7.54 19.09 -13.00
C ASN A 512 -7.34 17.93 -13.98
N SER A 513 -6.24 17.97 -14.77
CA SER A 513 -5.78 16.85 -15.59
C SER A 513 -5.48 15.63 -14.72
N ALA A 514 -4.77 15.80 -13.61
CA ALA A 514 -4.48 14.72 -12.67
C ALA A 514 -5.75 14.13 -12.05
N LYS A 515 -6.69 14.98 -11.63
CA LYS A 515 -7.97 14.53 -11.06
C LYS A 515 -8.78 13.69 -12.05
N ARG A 516 -8.89 14.14 -13.32
CA ARG A 516 -9.63 13.40 -14.36
C ARG A 516 -8.94 12.08 -14.72
N LEU A 517 -7.62 12.07 -14.91
CA LEU A 517 -6.85 10.86 -15.17
C LEU A 517 -6.93 9.86 -14.01
N ASN A 518 -6.82 10.33 -12.76
CA ASN A 518 -6.90 9.46 -11.59
C ASN A 518 -8.32 8.92 -11.34
N SER A 519 -9.34 9.52 -11.97
CA SER A 519 -10.72 9.02 -11.93
C SER A 519 -11.05 8.01 -13.04
N THR A 520 -10.14 7.75 -13.98
CA THR A 520 -10.36 6.70 -14.98
C THR A 520 -10.25 5.32 -14.38
N THR A 521 -11.16 4.43 -14.77
CA THR A 521 -11.20 3.04 -14.32
C THR A 521 -10.49 2.09 -15.28
N ASP A 522 -10.09 2.58 -16.46
CA ASP A 522 -9.41 1.81 -17.50
C ASP A 522 -7.90 2.04 -17.48
N GLU A 523 -7.11 0.96 -17.64
CA GLU A 523 -5.64 1.01 -17.62
C GLU A 523 -5.03 1.82 -18.77
N HIS A 524 -5.77 1.96 -19.87
CA HIS A 524 -5.38 2.78 -21.01
C HIS A 524 -6.04 4.17 -20.97
N TYR A 525 -6.74 4.53 -19.90
CA TYR A 525 -7.47 5.81 -19.74
C TYR A 525 -8.64 6.01 -20.72
N ILE A 526 -9.14 4.93 -21.35
CA ILE A 526 -10.34 4.96 -22.20
C ILE A 526 -11.56 4.55 -21.35
N SER A 527 -11.96 5.44 -20.44
CA SER A 527 -13.17 5.32 -19.61
C SER A 527 -13.70 6.70 -19.22
N GLU A 528 -14.75 6.74 -18.40
CA GLU A 528 -15.15 7.96 -17.69
C GLU A 528 -13.95 8.56 -16.94
N PRO A 529 -13.87 9.90 -16.81
CA PRO A 529 -14.84 10.90 -17.27
C PRO A 529 -14.76 11.18 -18.79
N TYR A 530 -13.69 10.73 -19.47
CA TYR A 530 -13.48 11.05 -20.89
C TYR A 530 -14.50 10.38 -21.80
N PHE A 531 -14.75 9.09 -21.61
CA PHE A 531 -15.60 8.28 -22.47
C PHE A 531 -16.62 7.48 -21.66
N GLU A 532 -17.90 7.70 -21.92
CA GLU A 532 -18.98 6.86 -21.39
C GLU A 532 -18.76 5.39 -21.82
N PRO A 533 -19.30 4.39 -21.10
CA PRO A 533 -19.01 2.97 -21.37
C PRO A 533 -19.17 2.55 -22.84
N GLU A 534 -20.22 3.01 -23.52
CA GLU A 534 -20.44 2.72 -24.95
C GLU A 534 -19.44 3.44 -25.86
N GLN A 535 -19.03 4.66 -25.51
CA GLN A 535 -18.01 5.42 -26.24
C GLN A 535 -16.64 4.78 -26.06
N ALA A 536 -16.29 4.33 -24.84
CA ALA A 536 -15.05 3.65 -24.55
C ALA A 536 -14.93 2.35 -25.37
N LYS A 537 -16.02 1.58 -25.45
CA LYS A 537 -16.10 0.38 -26.28
C LYS A 537 -15.89 0.69 -27.77
N LEU A 538 -16.48 1.77 -28.28
CA LEU A 538 -16.28 2.22 -29.66
C LEU A 538 -14.82 2.60 -29.93
N VAL A 539 -14.20 3.39 -29.05
CA VAL A 539 -12.80 3.83 -29.21
C VAL A 539 -11.84 2.64 -29.15
N LYS A 540 -12.02 1.72 -28.19
CA LYS A 540 -11.16 0.52 -28.04
C LYS A 540 -11.28 -0.47 -29.20
N SER A 541 -12.48 -0.61 -29.77
CA SER A 541 -12.76 -1.52 -30.89
C SER A 541 -12.46 -0.92 -32.26
N ALA A 542 -12.13 0.38 -32.32
CA ALA A 542 -11.77 1.05 -33.56
C ALA A 542 -10.52 0.41 -34.18
N ILE A 543 -10.53 0.23 -35.49
CA ILE A 543 -9.42 -0.36 -36.23
C ILE A 543 -8.38 0.71 -36.59
N VAL A 544 -7.12 0.44 -36.27
CA VAL A 544 -5.99 1.31 -36.60
C VAL A 544 -5.79 1.33 -38.12
N ASP A 545 -6.13 2.44 -38.76
CA ASP A 545 -6.09 2.62 -40.21
C ASP A 545 -4.97 3.56 -40.68
N VAL A 546 -4.34 4.27 -39.75
CA VAL A 546 -3.21 5.18 -39.97
C VAL A 546 -1.87 4.44 -39.91
N GLU A 547 -0.85 5.00 -40.56
CA GLU A 547 0.53 4.52 -40.40
C GLU A 547 1.08 4.97 -39.05
N PHE A 548 1.39 4.02 -38.19
CA PHE A 548 1.93 4.28 -36.86
C PHE A 548 3.43 4.59 -36.95
N ASN A 549 3.84 5.80 -36.55
CA ASN A 549 5.24 6.19 -36.49
C ASN A 549 5.61 6.62 -35.06
N TYR A 550 6.57 5.91 -34.45
CA TYR A 550 7.00 6.13 -33.06
C TYR A 550 8.37 6.82 -33.04
N HIS A 551 8.39 8.15 -33.00
CA HIS A 551 9.63 8.91 -32.80
C HIS A 551 9.74 9.37 -31.34
N LEU A 552 10.83 8.95 -30.68
CA LEU A 552 11.25 9.40 -29.36
C LEU A 552 12.16 10.62 -29.50
N ASP A 553 11.66 11.82 -29.21
CA ASP A 553 12.44 12.82 -28.47
C ASP A 553 11.51 13.83 -27.78
N PRO A 554 11.49 13.92 -26.43
CA PRO A 554 10.77 14.97 -25.71
C PRO A 554 11.43 16.36 -25.79
N ASN A 555 12.66 16.47 -26.32
CA ASN A 555 13.49 17.69 -26.28
C ASN A 555 13.99 18.19 -27.65
N ALA A 556 13.43 17.74 -28.78
CA ALA A 556 13.87 18.20 -30.10
C ALA A 556 13.38 19.64 -30.43
N GLU A 557 14.01 20.64 -29.80
CA GLU A 557 14.20 21.98 -30.35
C GLU A 557 15.70 22.15 -30.62
N HIS A 558 16.25 21.50 -31.66
CA HIS A 558 17.47 21.90 -32.36
C HIS A 558 17.59 21.05 -33.64
N GLU A 559 17.22 21.62 -34.78
CA GLU A 559 17.65 21.14 -36.09
C GLU A 559 19.14 21.47 -36.25
N GLU A 560 19.99 20.49 -36.58
CA GLU A 560 21.28 20.68 -37.24
C GLU A 560 21.66 19.42 -38.06
N PRO A 561 22.49 19.55 -39.11
CA PRO A 561 22.18 18.99 -40.43
C PRO A 561 22.76 17.60 -40.71
N VAL A 562 22.11 16.95 -41.68
CA VAL A 562 22.46 15.67 -42.29
C VAL A 562 23.85 15.76 -42.94
N THR A 563 24.76 14.88 -42.54
CA THR A 563 25.96 14.55 -43.33
C THR A 563 25.87 13.11 -43.82
N ASP A 564 25.76 12.97 -45.15
CA ASP A 564 25.89 11.73 -45.92
C ASP A 564 27.26 11.10 -45.72
N GLU A 565 27.33 9.86 -45.21
CA GLU A 565 28.22 8.79 -45.75
C GLU A 565 27.71 7.39 -45.31
N PRO A 566 27.69 6.38 -46.21
CA PRO A 566 27.14 5.06 -45.92
C PRO A 566 28.21 4.10 -45.37
N GLN A 567 27.99 3.52 -44.18
CA GLN A 567 28.74 2.34 -43.74
C GLN A 567 28.04 1.04 -44.17
N PRO A 568 28.74 0.10 -44.83
CA PRO A 568 28.16 -1.16 -45.28
C PRO A 568 28.45 -2.28 -44.28
N ASN A 569 27.38 -2.82 -43.67
CA ASN A 569 27.16 -4.25 -43.43
C ASN A 569 26.17 -4.43 -42.27
N ASP A 570 24.89 -4.51 -42.62
CA ASP A 570 23.93 -5.34 -41.90
C ASP A 570 22.92 -5.85 -42.93
N ARG A 571 23.30 -6.96 -43.59
CA ARG A 571 22.35 -7.76 -44.35
C ARG A 571 21.55 -8.60 -43.36
N GLU A 572 20.26 -8.27 -43.32
CA GLU A 572 19.13 -9.14 -43.01
C GLU A 572 19.12 -9.86 -41.64
N MET A 573 18.59 -9.18 -40.63
CA MET A 573 17.71 -9.80 -39.63
C MET A 573 16.92 -8.75 -38.85
N GLY A 574 15.59 -8.80 -38.93
CA GLY A 574 14.70 -8.11 -37.99
C GLY A 574 13.90 -6.94 -38.56
N GLY A 575 12.82 -7.23 -39.31
CA GLY A 575 11.75 -6.25 -39.50
C GLY A 575 11.13 -5.89 -38.14
N SER A 576 11.33 -4.64 -37.71
CA SER A 576 10.80 -4.10 -36.46
C SER A 576 9.29 -4.31 -36.33
N ALA A 577 8.82 -4.80 -35.18
CA ALA A 577 7.41 -5.06 -34.86
C ALA A 577 6.47 -3.83 -34.96
N VAL A 578 7.02 -2.63 -35.18
CA VAL A 578 6.32 -1.36 -35.36
C VAL A 578 5.45 -1.34 -36.62
N SER A 579 5.70 -2.22 -37.61
CA SER A 579 4.88 -2.33 -38.84
C SER A 579 3.59 -3.15 -38.71
N ARG A 580 3.27 -3.73 -37.53
CA ARG A 580 2.18 -4.71 -37.36
C ARG A 580 0.91 -4.22 -36.64
N VAL A 581 0.83 -2.94 -36.26
CA VAL A 581 -0.34 -2.41 -35.53
C VAL A 581 -1.50 -1.98 -36.44
N ARG A 582 -1.23 -1.72 -37.73
CA ARG A 582 -2.28 -1.40 -38.71
C ARG A 582 -3.20 -2.61 -38.90
N GLY A 583 -4.51 -2.37 -38.86
CA GLY A 583 -5.53 -3.43 -38.93
C GLY A 583 -5.87 -4.10 -37.59
N GLN A 584 -5.16 -3.76 -36.51
CA GLN A 584 -5.53 -4.18 -35.15
C GLN A 584 -6.57 -3.21 -34.54
N THR A 585 -7.25 -3.66 -33.50
CA THR A 585 -8.05 -2.76 -32.65
C THR A 585 -7.11 -1.84 -31.85
N VAL A 586 -7.59 -0.66 -31.46
CA VAL A 586 -6.83 0.27 -30.60
C VAL A 586 -6.35 -0.41 -29.32
N ASP A 587 -7.19 -1.20 -28.65
CA ASP A 587 -6.80 -1.89 -27.41
C ASP A 587 -5.65 -2.89 -27.65
N THR A 588 -5.73 -3.70 -28.69
CA THR A 588 -4.67 -4.66 -29.06
C THR A 588 -3.38 -3.93 -29.46
N ALA A 589 -3.50 -2.83 -30.22
CA ALA A 589 -2.35 -2.05 -30.66
C ALA A 589 -1.61 -1.41 -29.47
N ILE A 590 -2.32 -0.84 -28.49
CA ILE A 590 -1.71 -0.26 -27.28
C ILE A 590 -0.94 -1.35 -26.51
N ARG A 591 -1.54 -2.52 -26.28
CA ARG A 591 -0.88 -3.64 -25.58
C ARG A 591 0.39 -4.09 -26.30
N MET A 592 0.30 -4.30 -27.62
CA MET A 592 1.45 -4.69 -28.44
C MET A 592 2.61 -3.69 -28.37
N ILE A 593 2.32 -2.38 -28.32
CA ILE A 593 3.34 -1.34 -28.25
C ILE A 593 3.94 -1.28 -26.83
N MET A 594 3.09 -1.36 -25.80
CA MET A 594 3.52 -1.26 -24.41
C MET A 594 4.31 -2.47 -23.92
N ASP A 595 3.95 -3.69 -24.35
CA ASP A 595 4.71 -4.91 -24.02
C ASP A 595 6.14 -4.84 -24.57
N ASN A 596 6.28 -4.48 -25.86
CA ASN A 596 7.58 -4.29 -26.49
C ASN A 596 8.40 -3.17 -25.82
N PHE A 597 7.75 -2.09 -25.39
CA PHE A 597 8.40 -0.98 -24.69
C PHE A 597 8.94 -1.40 -23.32
N LEU A 598 8.16 -2.17 -22.56
CA LEU A 598 8.57 -2.71 -21.26
C LEU A 598 9.68 -3.75 -21.41
N GLU A 599 9.68 -4.57 -22.45
CA GLU A 599 10.76 -5.50 -22.75
C GLU A 599 12.08 -4.77 -23.07
N LYS A 600 12.04 -3.70 -23.88
CA LYS A 600 13.21 -2.86 -24.17
C LYS A 600 13.75 -2.14 -22.93
N ARG A 601 12.88 -1.70 -22.01
CA ARG A 601 13.29 -1.11 -20.72
C ARG A 601 13.94 -2.14 -19.79
N LYS A 602 13.40 -3.37 -19.75
CA LYS A 602 14.00 -4.48 -18.99
C LYS A 602 15.38 -4.85 -19.52
N SER A 603 15.56 -4.89 -20.84
CA SER A 603 16.87 -5.18 -21.44
C SER A 603 17.89 -4.07 -21.26
N SER A 604 17.46 -2.81 -21.08
CA SER A 604 18.35 -1.68 -20.77
C SER A 604 18.60 -1.45 -19.27
N GLY A 605 17.97 -2.26 -18.39
CA GLY A 605 18.10 -2.14 -16.94
C GLY A 605 17.29 -1.00 -16.31
N ASP A 606 16.37 -0.38 -17.05
CA ASP A 606 15.43 0.62 -16.52
C ASP A 606 14.18 -0.08 -15.96
N ALA A 607 14.10 -0.17 -14.62
CA ALA A 607 13.03 -0.86 -13.90
C ALA A 607 11.84 0.05 -13.50
N ARG A 608 11.75 1.27 -14.05
CA ARG A 608 10.65 2.19 -13.71
C ARG A 608 9.32 1.71 -14.34
N PRO A 609 8.20 1.71 -13.59
CA PRO A 609 6.88 1.40 -14.14
C PRO A 609 6.49 2.44 -15.19
N CYS A 610 5.70 2.03 -16.19
CA CYS A 610 5.16 2.95 -17.20
C CYS A 610 4.27 3.99 -16.54
N GLY A 611 4.51 5.26 -16.85
CA GLY A 611 3.68 6.36 -16.39
C GLY A 611 2.69 6.80 -17.48
N PRO A 612 1.65 7.59 -17.14
CA PRO A 612 0.66 8.02 -18.13
C PRO A 612 1.25 8.89 -19.27
N HIS A 613 2.38 9.55 -19.01
CA HIS A 613 3.15 10.27 -20.03
C HIS A 613 3.76 9.36 -21.11
N ASP A 614 3.98 8.07 -20.81
CA ASP A 614 4.47 7.08 -21.78
C ASP A 614 3.36 6.71 -22.80
N LEU A 615 2.07 6.92 -22.46
CA LEU A 615 0.93 6.62 -23.34
C LEU A 615 0.62 7.75 -24.32
N ALA A 616 0.90 9.02 -24.00
CA ALA A 616 0.55 10.12 -24.91
C ALA A 616 1.15 9.99 -26.33
N PRO A 617 2.43 9.62 -26.51
CA PRO A 617 3.01 9.39 -27.84
C PRO A 617 2.38 8.19 -28.57
N VAL A 618 1.95 7.17 -27.83
CA VAL A 618 1.26 5.99 -28.39
C VAL A 618 -0.09 6.38 -28.96
N TYR A 619 -0.87 7.15 -28.21
CA TYR A 619 -2.16 7.64 -28.68
C TYR A 619 -2.02 8.60 -29.87
N LEU A 620 -1.04 9.52 -29.83
CA LEU A 620 -0.75 10.40 -30.95
C LEU A 620 -0.45 9.58 -32.23
N GLY A 621 0.39 8.55 -32.12
CA GLY A 621 0.71 7.66 -33.24
C GLY A 621 -0.49 6.84 -33.74
N LEU A 622 -1.28 6.25 -32.83
CA LEU A 622 -2.40 5.36 -33.19
C LEU A 622 -3.58 6.12 -33.82
N PHE A 623 -3.75 7.39 -33.49
CA PHE A 623 -4.79 8.24 -34.07
C PHE A 623 -4.26 9.17 -35.17
N GLY A 624 -2.97 9.09 -35.52
CA GLY A 624 -2.38 9.94 -36.56
C GLY A 624 -2.51 11.43 -36.23
N MET A 625 -2.25 11.78 -34.96
CA MET A 625 -2.29 13.12 -34.41
C MET A 625 -0.88 13.56 -34.03
N THR A 626 -0.62 14.86 -34.06
CA THR A 626 0.64 15.48 -33.66
C THR A 626 0.46 16.31 -32.40
N VAL A 627 1.56 16.67 -31.76
CA VAL A 627 1.57 17.64 -30.65
C VAL A 627 1.01 19.00 -31.10
N ALA A 628 1.15 19.36 -32.37
CA ALA A 628 0.63 20.60 -32.93
C ALA A 628 -0.91 20.65 -32.92
N ASP A 629 -1.57 19.49 -33.06
CA ASP A 629 -3.04 19.36 -33.02
C ASP A 629 -3.64 19.66 -31.63
N LEU A 630 -2.79 19.86 -30.61
CA LEU A 630 -3.14 20.17 -29.23
C LEU A 630 -2.81 21.63 -28.82
N GLN A 631 -2.43 22.51 -29.76
CA GLN A 631 -1.84 23.83 -29.45
C GLN A 631 -2.82 24.89 -28.92
N ASP A 632 -4.13 24.77 -29.15
CA ASP A 632 -5.11 25.70 -28.55
C ASP A 632 -5.51 25.27 -27.12
N GLN A 633 -4.54 25.41 -26.21
CA GLN A 633 -4.65 25.01 -24.80
C GLN A 633 -5.74 25.79 -24.04
N LYS A 634 -6.01 27.04 -24.44
CA LYS A 634 -7.07 27.85 -23.82
C LYS A 634 -8.45 27.36 -24.21
N SER A 635 -8.65 26.95 -25.47
CA SER A 635 -9.91 26.34 -25.90
C SER A 635 -10.10 24.94 -25.31
N ILE A 636 -9.08 24.08 -25.31
CA ILE A 636 -9.17 22.73 -24.73
C ILE A 636 -9.44 22.76 -23.22
N SER A 637 -8.76 23.65 -22.47
CA SER A 637 -9.01 23.81 -21.03
C SER A 637 -10.37 24.44 -20.70
N ARG A 638 -10.86 25.37 -21.53
CA ARG A 638 -12.21 25.94 -21.39
C ARG A 638 -13.29 24.91 -21.69
N LEU A 639 -13.08 24.07 -22.69
CA LEU A 639 -14.01 23.01 -23.07
C LEU A 639 -14.01 21.86 -22.06
N ALA A 640 -12.86 21.51 -21.47
CA ALA A 640 -12.77 20.53 -20.37
C ALA A 640 -13.57 20.94 -19.12
N ARG A 641 -13.87 22.24 -18.95
CA ARG A 641 -14.75 22.74 -17.88
C ARG A 641 -16.25 22.71 -18.22
N LEU A 642 -16.60 22.42 -19.48
CA LEU A 642 -17.98 22.49 -20.00
C LEU A 642 -18.63 21.10 -20.19
N GLY A 643 -18.00 20.00 -19.76
CA GLY A 643 -18.64 18.68 -19.74
C GLY A 643 -17.83 17.52 -20.33
N VAL A 644 -16.54 17.45 -20.00
CA VAL A 644 -15.91 16.15 -19.67
C VAL A 644 -15.97 16.03 -18.15
#